data_AF-A0A9P7NNS4-F1
#
_entry.id   AF-A0A9P7NNS4-F1
#
_cell.length_a   1.000
_cell.length_b   1.000
_cell.length_c   1.000
_cell.angle_alpha   90.00
_cell.angle_beta   90.00
_cell.angle_gamma   90.00
#
_symmetry.space_group_name_H-M   'P 1'
#
loop_
_entity.id
_entity.type
_entity.pdbx_description
1 polymer ?
#
loop_
_entity_poly.entity_id
_entity_poly.type
_entity_poly.pdbx_seq_one_letter_code
_entity_poly.pdbx_strand_id
1 'polypeptide(L)'
;MVRIYLVASLLAAAASSLAAGPRSKVAKSVRVPGAYIFELENDQDVSAFEQSITGDGETRMKLEFELFNGLSFQLHNIKTAKEKVAKYAAMPAVKAVHPVMLYDMPNPKVKWIAPKGSTFEQSGLVPRAEGGPDTFSPHVMTQVDKLRAKGITGKGIKVAVVDTGIDYLHPDLGGCYGKGCLVSFGHDLVGDAYNGTNTPVPDEDPMDCAGHGTHVAGIVAAQNNSLGFTGTAPGVSLGAYRVLGCKGNVGNDVLIAAFNKAYQDGADIITSSIGGPSGWAGDPWAVTVSRIVDKGVPCVVAAGNEGDMGIFYSSTAANGQHVSAIASFDNVQKPSFLQLSKYQVNDGPEQPFGYEHSEISNWDGVNLPAWASSLDPTIKNDSCAPFPANIPDLSKFVVLIGRGTCLVSEKIQNAVAKGAKYVLVYNNETGTFSDLNLGQLTPDNVTAVSMINPETGEIFIKALKDGKKLTLKMVGPEKSGPWIQSVNNTDTGGAVSDFSTWGPTFEMDTKPQYGAIGGNVLSTYLRSEGSYAIYSGTSMSCPQAAGIIALIRQVRGAISPQEIEDLLSSNSNPQLFNDGTKFYDYLAPVPQQGGGLVQAYDAAYSTALLSPSSLSFNDTEHFAKSLNFTLRNTDSKPATYKIAHKPAITIYTLDNDSIYIYAFPNEAVHAAATLQFSETSITLSGGETKTIEVSATPPEGLDAKRLALWSGYITINGTDEASLSLPYQGLTGSLHEHVVLASNETWISESTDIFTVARPVPSNTTFTLPKPGTAGPNDLLPQLSVTLALGSPMIRADIIPLSPDPKNETLTHEFWGVKTIGQPHGFPVLWVPREYSGFPWDGLLDSGNYAPAGTYKFVVRALRINGDAKKKEEWDVSTSPDFSIKYIPVG
;
A
#
# COMPACT_ATOMS: atom_id res chain seq x y z
N MET A 1 31.87 -7.05 -34.32
CA MET A 1 32.79 -8.22 -34.41
C MET A 1 33.99 -7.96 -33.52
N VAL A 2 34.52 -9.00 -32.84
CA VAL A 2 35.95 -9.20 -32.49
C VAL A 2 36.66 -8.14 -31.59
N ARG A 3 36.92 -8.56 -30.32
CA ARG A 3 38.06 -8.23 -29.40
C ARG A 3 38.25 -6.76 -28.95
N ILE A 4 38.30 -6.39 -27.64
CA ILE A 4 39.01 -6.90 -26.44
C ILE A 4 40.51 -6.54 -26.39
N TYR A 5 40.92 -5.73 -25.40
CA TYR A 5 42.18 -5.81 -24.62
C TYR A 5 41.99 -5.19 -23.21
N LEU A 6 42.87 -5.46 -22.24
CA LEU A 6 42.66 -5.28 -20.78
C LEU A 6 43.88 -4.70 -20.02
N VAL A 7 43.70 -4.49 -18.69
CA VAL A 7 44.66 -4.50 -17.52
C VAL A 7 44.59 -3.19 -16.70
N ALA A 8 43.84 -3.10 -15.58
CA ALA A 8 44.14 -3.46 -14.17
C ALA A 8 44.98 -2.36 -13.40
N SER A 9 44.93 -2.18 -12.07
CA SER A 9 44.58 -3.06 -10.94
C SER A 9 44.15 -2.31 -9.65
N LEU A 10 43.54 -3.03 -8.68
CA LEU A 10 43.74 -3.05 -7.20
C LEU A 10 44.39 -1.82 -6.50
N LEU A 11 44.00 -1.32 -5.30
CA LEU A 11 43.13 -1.73 -4.15
C LEU A 11 42.81 -0.43 -3.32
N ALA A 12 42.11 -0.34 -2.16
CA ALA A 12 41.63 -1.25 -1.10
C ALA A 12 40.32 -0.72 -0.43
N ALA A 13 39.90 -1.30 0.71
CA ALA A 13 38.72 -0.86 1.50
C ALA A 13 38.94 -0.92 3.04
N ALA A 14 38.11 -0.20 3.80
CA ALA A 14 37.96 -0.29 5.26
C ALA A 14 36.49 0.02 5.65
N ALA A 15 35.99 -0.53 6.76
CA ALA A 15 34.55 -0.61 7.04
C ALA A 15 34.11 0.05 8.35
N SER A 16 32.84 0.47 8.40
CA SER A 16 32.13 0.88 9.62
C SER A 16 30.64 0.52 9.52
N SER A 17 30.18 -0.44 10.32
CA SER A 17 28.78 -0.85 10.41
C SER A 17 28.00 -0.02 11.44
N LEU A 18 26.81 0.46 11.08
CA LEU A 18 25.84 1.06 12.00
C LEU A 18 24.52 0.27 12.02
N ALA A 19 23.76 0.42 13.10
CA ALA A 19 22.67 -0.49 13.44
C ALA A 19 21.32 -0.07 12.83
N ALA A 20 20.64 -0.99 12.16
CA ALA A 20 19.26 -0.84 11.72
C ALA A 20 18.27 -1.24 12.84
N GLY A 21 17.19 -0.47 12.99
CA GLY A 21 16.08 -0.80 13.89
C GLY A 21 15.14 -1.89 13.32
N PRO A 22 14.18 -2.39 14.13
CA PRO A 22 13.25 -3.43 13.71
C PRO A 22 12.21 -2.87 12.72
N ARG A 23 12.48 -2.99 11.42
CA ARG A 23 11.53 -2.64 10.35
C ARG A 23 10.30 -3.56 10.34
N SER A 24 9.22 -3.03 9.77
CA SER A 24 7.89 -3.60 9.63
C SER A 24 7.84 -4.92 8.84
N LYS A 25 6.70 -5.61 8.87
CA LYS A 25 6.43 -6.76 7.99
C LYS A 25 6.10 -6.26 6.57
N VAL A 26 7.14 -5.95 5.82
CA VAL A 26 7.06 -5.61 4.39
C VAL A 26 6.51 -6.79 3.59
N ALA A 27 5.65 -6.52 2.60
CA ALA A 27 5.09 -7.52 1.69
C ALA A 27 6.17 -8.11 0.79
N LYS A 28 6.17 -9.44 0.58
CA LYS A 28 7.24 -10.14 -0.14
C LYS A 28 6.77 -10.64 -1.51
N SER A 29 7.39 -10.15 -2.58
CA SER A 29 7.16 -10.68 -3.93
C SER A 29 7.84 -12.05 -4.12
N VAL A 30 7.13 -13.13 -3.77
CA VAL A 30 7.68 -14.52 -3.80
C VAL A 30 7.39 -15.18 -5.14
N ARG A 31 8.40 -15.68 -5.84
CA ARG A 31 8.23 -16.45 -7.08
C ARG A 31 7.69 -17.85 -6.81
N VAL A 32 6.67 -18.28 -7.55
CA VAL A 32 6.18 -19.67 -7.54
C VAL A 32 7.18 -20.58 -8.30
N PRO A 33 7.78 -21.60 -7.66
CA PRO A 33 8.77 -22.46 -8.31
C PRO A 33 8.18 -23.27 -9.48
N GLY A 34 8.84 -23.21 -10.64
CA GLY A 34 8.42 -23.95 -11.84
C GLY A 34 7.22 -23.35 -12.60
N ALA A 35 6.60 -22.28 -12.09
CA ALA A 35 5.47 -21.60 -12.74
C ALA A 35 5.93 -20.42 -13.60
N TYR A 36 5.39 -20.34 -14.81
CA TYR A 36 5.74 -19.32 -15.80
C TYR A 36 4.50 -18.87 -16.58
N ILE A 37 4.45 -17.57 -16.89
CA ILE A 37 3.53 -16.98 -17.86
C ILE A 37 4.26 -16.90 -19.19
N PHE A 38 3.74 -17.59 -20.21
CA PHE A 38 4.17 -17.43 -21.59
C PHE A 38 3.21 -16.42 -22.25
N GLU A 39 3.68 -15.19 -22.50
CA GLU A 39 2.96 -14.26 -23.38
C GLU A 39 3.26 -14.69 -24.83
N LEU A 40 2.20 -14.94 -25.60
CA LEU A 40 2.30 -15.32 -27.00
C LEU A 40 2.17 -14.09 -27.90
N GLU A 41 2.55 -14.24 -29.17
CA GLU A 41 2.15 -13.27 -30.19
C GLU A 41 0.62 -13.27 -30.39
N ASN A 42 0.07 -12.11 -30.77
CA ASN A 42 -1.37 -11.84 -30.72
C ASN A 42 -2.24 -12.72 -31.64
N ASP A 43 -1.65 -13.44 -32.59
CA ASP A 43 -2.33 -14.30 -33.57
C ASP A 43 -2.18 -15.82 -33.28
N GLN A 44 -1.54 -16.18 -32.16
CA GLN A 44 -1.19 -17.57 -31.83
C GLN A 44 -2.27 -18.28 -31.01
N ASP A 45 -2.54 -19.54 -31.36
CA ASP A 45 -3.46 -20.42 -30.64
C ASP A 45 -2.82 -20.95 -29.34
N VAL A 46 -3.34 -20.49 -28.19
CA VAL A 46 -2.90 -20.90 -26.85
C VAL A 46 -3.08 -22.40 -26.61
N SER A 47 -4.12 -23.02 -27.19
CA SER A 47 -4.37 -24.46 -27.07
C SER A 47 -3.44 -25.30 -27.97
N ALA A 48 -2.97 -24.75 -29.09
CA ALA A 48 -1.91 -25.36 -29.89
C ALA A 48 -0.53 -25.23 -29.20
N PHE A 49 -0.24 -24.09 -28.57
CA PHE A 49 0.97 -23.91 -27.76
C PHE A 49 0.97 -24.83 -26.53
N GLU A 50 -0.15 -24.92 -25.80
CA GLU A 50 -0.37 -25.85 -24.69
C GLU A 50 -0.06 -27.30 -25.10
N GLN A 51 -0.62 -27.76 -26.23
CA GLN A 51 -0.33 -29.10 -26.76
C GLN A 51 1.15 -29.35 -27.07
N SER A 52 1.93 -28.30 -27.37
CA SER A 52 3.37 -28.41 -27.60
C SER A 52 4.20 -28.55 -26.31
N ILE A 53 3.62 -28.22 -25.14
CA ILE A 53 4.31 -28.21 -23.83
C ILE A 53 3.66 -29.10 -22.75
N THR A 54 2.43 -29.58 -22.95
CA THR A 54 1.64 -30.36 -21.97
C THR A 54 2.32 -31.64 -21.47
N GLY A 55 3.24 -32.23 -22.23
CA GLY A 55 4.04 -33.37 -21.75
C GLY A 55 5.02 -33.05 -20.60
N ASP A 56 5.26 -31.76 -20.33
CA ASP A 56 6.28 -31.29 -19.39
C ASP A 56 5.72 -30.67 -18.09
N GLY A 57 4.41 -30.45 -18.00
CA GLY A 57 3.76 -29.68 -16.93
C GLY A 57 2.24 -29.68 -17.05
N GLU A 58 1.59 -28.90 -16.20
CA GLU A 58 0.14 -28.69 -16.17
C GLU A 58 -0.23 -27.21 -16.36
N THR A 59 -1.34 -26.94 -17.03
CA THR A 59 -1.86 -25.59 -17.21
C THR A 59 -2.43 -25.07 -15.89
N ARG A 60 -1.90 -23.93 -15.41
CA ARG A 60 -2.48 -23.20 -14.27
C ARG A 60 -3.71 -22.42 -14.72
N MET A 61 -3.60 -21.72 -15.85
CA MET A 61 -4.67 -20.91 -16.43
C MET A 61 -4.34 -20.54 -17.88
N LYS A 62 -5.37 -20.52 -18.75
CA LYS A 62 -5.28 -19.92 -20.09
C LYS A 62 -5.56 -18.42 -19.99
N LEU A 63 -4.74 -17.61 -20.65
CA LEU A 63 -4.85 -16.16 -20.67
C LEU A 63 -5.26 -15.73 -22.09
N GLU A 64 -6.46 -16.14 -22.50
CA GLU A 64 -6.98 -15.94 -23.86
C GLU A 64 -7.81 -14.63 -23.94
N PHE A 65 -7.13 -13.48 -23.82
CA PHE A 65 -7.75 -12.14 -23.75
C PHE A 65 -7.36 -11.22 -24.91
N GLU A 66 -8.15 -10.16 -25.16
CA GLU A 66 -7.89 -9.23 -26.28
C GLU A 66 -6.55 -8.48 -26.14
N LEU A 67 -6.16 -8.15 -24.90
CA LEU A 67 -5.00 -7.31 -24.61
C LEU A 67 -3.82 -8.10 -24.03
N PHE A 68 -4.02 -9.39 -23.79
CA PHE A 68 -3.01 -10.34 -23.33
C PHE A 68 -3.36 -11.74 -23.86
N ASN A 69 -2.53 -12.30 -24.74
CA ASN A 69 -2.66 -13.67 -25.22
C ASN A 69 -1.56 -14.53 -24.58
N GLY A 70 -1.90 -15.64 -23.90
CA GLY A 70 -0.88 -16.41 -23.19
C GLY A 70 -1.35 -17.62 -22.40
N LEU A 71 -0.39 -18.23 -21.70
CA LEU A 71 -0.58 -19.45 -20.90
C LEU A 71 0.21 -19.35 -19.60
N SER A 72 -0.45 -19.46 -18.45
CA SER A 72 0.22 -19.73 -17.16
C SER A 72 0.36 -21.23 -16.97
N PHE A 73 1.58 -21.70 -16.77
CA PHE A 73 1.93 -23.13 -16.84
C PHE A 73 2.90 -23.54 -15.72
N GLN A 74 2.62 -24.66 -15.07
CA GLN A 74 3.38 -25.25 -13.98
C GLN A 74 4.20 -26.43 -14.48
N LEU A 75 5.53 -26.30 -14.54
CA LEU A 75 6.40 -27.37 -15.02
C LEU A 75 6.59 -28.45 -13.94
N HIS A 76 6.22 -29.70 -14.24
CA HIS A 76 6.29 -30.84 -13.30
C HIS A 76 7.71 -31.10 -12.78
N ASN A 77 8.72 -30.86 -13.63
CA ASN A 77 10.11 -31.09 -13.30
C ASN A 77 10.89 -29.77 -13.32
N ILE A 78 10.90 -29.11 -12.14
CA ILE A 78 11.62 -27.86 -11.86
C ILE A 78 13.09 -27.92 -12.28
N LYS A 79 13.74 -29.08 -12.20
CA LYS A 79 15.14 -29.27 -12.62
C LYS A 79 15.31 -28.93 -14.10
N THR A 80 14.50 -29.56 -14.95
CA THR A 80 14.49 -29.29 -16.41
C THR A 80 13.84 -27.96 -16.78
N ALA A 81 13.25 -27.21 -15.83
CA ALA A 81 12.38 -26.10 -16.16
C ALA A 81 13.10 -24.96 -16.91
N LYS A 82 14.37 -24.65 -16.62
CA LYS A 82 15.09 -23.61 -17.38
C LYS A 82 15.44 -24.03 -18.81
N GLU A 83 15.82 -25.28 -19.05
CA GLU A 83 16.05 -25.79 -20.41
C GLU A 83 14.76 -25.74 -21.24
N LYS A 84 13.65 -26.16 -20.62
CA LYS A 84 12.30 -26.12 -21.20
C LYS A 84 11.83 -24.70 -21.47
N VAL A 85 11.92 -23.80 -20.49
CA VAL A 85 11.58 -22.38 -20.65
C VAL A 85 12.44 -21.72 -21.72
N ALA A 86 13.75 -22.01 -21.81
CA ALA A 86 14.60 -21.47 -22.87
C ALA A 86 14.22 -22.02 -24.27
N LYS A 87 13.88 -23.30 -24.36
CA LYS A 87 13.31 -23.93 -25.59
C LYS A 87 11.98 -23.28 -25.98
N TYR A 88 11.11 -22.98 -25.03
CA TYR A 88 9.78 -22.40 -25.28
C TYR A 88 9.85 -20.91 -25.58
N ALA A 89 10.66 -20.13 -24.87
CA ALA A 89 10.97 -18.73 -25.19
C ALA A 89 11.68 -18.53 -26.54
N ALA A 90 12.24 -19.59 -27.12
CA ALA A 90 12.82 -19.59 -28.46
C ALA A 90 11.85 -20.06 -29.57
N MET A 91 10.60 -20.39 -29.24
CA MET A 91 9.57 -20.68 -30.23
C MET A 91 9.03 -19.38 -30.85
N PRO A 92 8.85 -19.28 -32.18
CA PRO A 92 8.34 -18.06 -32.83
C PRO A 92 6.94 -17.60 -32.38
N ALA A 93 6.20 -18.45 -31.66
CA ALA A 93 4.89 -18.11 -31.09
C ALA A 93 4.98 -17.38 -29.73
N VAL A 94 6.12 -17.44 -29.05
CA VAL A 94 6.32 -16.87 -27.71
C VAL A 94 6.99 -15.52 -27.82
N LYS A 95 6.27 -14.49 -27.38
CA LYS A 95 6.67 -13.08 -27.39
C LYS A 95 7.51 -12.73 -26.15
N ALA A 96 7.11 -13.24 -24.99
CA ALA A 96 7.83 -13.06 -23.73
C ALA A 96 7.54 -14.22 -22.75
N VAL A 97 8.43 -14.40 -21.76
CA VAL A 97 8.20 -15.34 -20.65
C VAL A 97 8.51 -14.67 -19.32
N HIS A 98 7.56 -14.73 -18.41
CA HIS A 98 7.65 -14.12 -17.08
C HIS A 98 7.51 -15.19 -15.99
N PRO A 99 8.17 -15.02 -14.82
CA PRO A 99 7.89 -15.86 -13.66
C PRO A 99 6.49 -15.54 -13.10
N VAL A 100 5.81 -16.54 -12.54
CA VAL A 100 4.66 -16.25 -11.68
C VAL A 100 5.17 -15.70 -10.34
N MET A 101 4.80 -14.46 -10.05
CA MET A 101 5.17 -13.72 -8.84
C MET A 101 3.95 -13.57 -7.94
N LEU A 102 4.11 -13.87 -6.65
CA LEU A 102 3.08 -13.73 -5.64
C LEU A 102 3.10 -12.34 -5.00
N TYR A 103 1.92 -11.84 -4.67
CA TYR A 103 1.69 -10.65 -3.85
C TYR A 103 0.91 -11.04 -2.60
N ASP A 104 1.13 -10.33 -1.49
CA ASP A 104 0.42 -10.56 -0.24
C ASP A 104 -1.03 -10.03 -0.31
N MET A 105 -1.93 -10.69 0.42
CA MET A 105 -3.28 -10.17 0.66
C MET A 105 -3.20 -8.77 1.29
N PRO A 106 -4.00 -7.78 0.84
CA PRO A 106 -3.95 -6.43 1.37
C PRO A 106 -4.09 -6.38 2.90
N ASN A 107 -3.13 -5.71 3.55
CA ASN A 107 -3.01 -5.64 5.00
C ASN A 107 -3.13 -4.19 5.48
N PRO A 108 -4.32 -3.54 5.39
CA PRO A 108 -4.51 -2.19 5.89
C PRO A 108 -4.39 -2.16 7.42
N LYS A 109 -4.05 -0.98 7.95
CA LYS A 109 -3.97 -0.75 9.40
C LYS A 109 -5.38 -0.71 9.98
N VAL A 110 -5.84 -1.87 10.46
CA VAL A 110 -7.11 -2.02 11.20
C VAL A 110 -7.13 -1.04 12.36
N LYS A 111 -8.17 -0.19 12.42
CA LYS A 111 -8.47 0.66 13.59
C LYS A 111 -9.59 0.07 14.43
N TRP A 112 -10.57 -0.56 13.79
CA TRP A 112 -11.68 -1.23 14.45
C TRP A 112 -12.39 -2.19 13.48
N ILE A 113 -12.96 -3.28 14.01
CA ILE A 113 -13.91 -4.18 13.33
C ILE A 113 -15.10 -4.40 14.27
N ALA A 114 -16.30 -4.47 13.72
CA ALA A 114 -17.51 -4.69 14.48
C ALA A 114 -17.52 -6.05 15.22
N PRO A 115 -18.01 -6.10 16.48
CA PRO A 115 -18.17 -7.36 17.19
C PRO A 115 -19.01 -8.38 16.42
N LYS A 116 -18.59 -9.65 16.48
CA LYS A 116 -19.28 -10.74 15.79
C LYS A 116 -20.72 -10.86 16.31
N GLY A 117 -21.69 -10.86 15.40
CA GLY A 117 -23.11 -10.92 15.75
C GLY A 117 -23.76 -9.57 16.10
N SER A 118 -23.06 -8.44 15.99
CA SER A 118 -23.68 -7.11 16.11
C SER A 118 -24.83 -6.94 15.11
N THR A 119 -26.05 -6.71 15.63
CA THR A 119 -27.24 -6.43 14.83
C THR A 119 -27.39 -4.93 14.59
N PHE A 120 -26.88 -4.47 13.45
CA PHE A 120 -27.13 -3.13 12.93
C PHE A 120 -28.53 -3.06 12.31
N GLU A 121 -29.56 -2.93 13.15
CA GLU A 121 -30.91 -2.61 12.68
C GLU A 121 -30.94 -1.27 11.93
N GLN A 122 -32.04 -1.00 11.22
CA GLN A 122 -32.44 0.37 10.85
C GLN A 122 -32.90 1.16 12.10
N SER A 123 -32.03 1.23 13.10
CA SER A 123 -32.25 1.96 14.35
C SER A 123 -32.47 3.44 14.07
N GLY A 124 -33.30 4.09 14.89
CA GLY A 124 -33.77 5.47 14.70
C GLY A 124 -32.73 6.59 14.85
N LEU A 125 -31.44 6.30 14.71
CA LEU A 125 -30.49 7.30 14.25
C LEU A 125 -30.99 7.76 12.88
N VAL A 126 -31.31 9.05 12.74
CA VAL A 126 -32.02 9.59 11.56
C VAL A 126 -31.31 9.13 10.29
N PRO A 127 -31.92 8.23 9.48
CA PRO A 127 -31.34 7.83 8.20
C PRO A 127 -31.09 9.10 7.41
N ARG A 128 -29.90 9.25 6.82
CA ARG A 128 -29.55 10.45 6.04
C ARG A 128 -30.67 10.69 5.02
N ALA A 129 -31.48 11.72 5.27
CA ALA A 129 -32.70 11.92 4.52
C ALA A 129 -32.37 12.02 3.03
N GLU A 130 -33.18 11.41 2.16
CA GLU A 130 -32.94 11.49 0.72
C GLU A 130 -33.09 12.96 0.27
N GLY A 131 -31.96 13.59 -0.06
CA GLY A 131 -31.87 15.04 -0.33
C GLY A 131 -31.34 15.90 0.84
N GLY A 132 -30.93 15.31 1.96
CA GLY A 132 -30.18 15.99 3.02
C GLY A 132 -28.72 16.27 2.62
N PRO A 133 -28.03 17.23 3.28
CA PRO A 133 -26.64 17.58 2.97
C PRO A 133 -25.69 16.42 3.28
N ASP A 134 -24.70 16.19 2.40
CA ASP A 134 -23.67 15.19 2.63
C ASP A 134 -22.58 15.75 3.55
N THR A 135 -22.63 15.33 4.81
CA THR A 135 -21.69 15.74 5.88
C THR A 135 -20.58 14.72 6.14
N PHE A 136 -20.44 13.67 5.32
CA PHE A 136 -19.47 12.62 5.58
C PHE A 136 -18.07 13.15 5.24
N SER A 137 -17.17 13.22 6.22
CA SER A 137 -15.93 14.00 6.05
C SER A 137 -15.03 13.54 4.89
N PRO A 138 -14.94 12.25 4.50
CA PRO A 138 -14.25 11.87 3.28
C PRO A 138 -14.84 12.49 2.01
N HIS A 139 -16.16 12.67 1.95
CA HIS A 139 -16.84 13.30 0.81
C HIS A 139 -16.66 14.82 0.81
N VAL A 140 -16.77 15.47 1.97
CA VAL A 140 -16.59 16.93 2.11
C VAL A 140 -15.15 17.34 1.79
N MET A 141 -14.15 16.59 2.26
CA MET A 141 -12.74 16.84 1.95
C MET A 141 -12.42 16.74 0.44
N THR A 142 -13.15 15.90 -0.28
CA THR A 142 -12.95 15.63 -1.72
C THR A 142 -14.00 16.30 -2.60
N GLN A 143 -14.87 17.15 -2.04
CA GLN A 143 -15.96 17.84 -2.72
C GLN A 143 -17.02 16.94 -3.39
N VAL A 144 -17.05 15.65 -3.02
CA VAL A 144 -18.08 14.70 -3.48
C VAL A 144 -19.46 15.17 -3.02
N ASP A 145 -19.56 15.77 -1.83
CA ASP A 145 -20.79 16.38 -1.30
C ASP A 145 -21.44 17.37 -2.28
N LYS A 146 -20.64 18.25 -2.91
CA LYS A 146 -21.11 19.24 -3.89
C LYS A 146 -21.71 18.56 -5.15
N LEU A 147 -21.18 17.40 -5.54
CA LEU A 147 -21.67 16.59 -6.67
C LEU A 147 -22.94 15.81 -6.29
N ARG A 148 -22.95 15.20 -5.10
CA ARG A 148 -24.11 14.51 -4.52
C ARG A 148 -25.31 15.45 -4.40
N ALA A 149 -25.08 16.70 -3.97
CA ALA A 149 -26.10 17.75 -3.89
C ALA A 149 -26.70 18.18 -5.25
N LYS A 150 -26.02 17.88 -6.38
CA LYS A 150 -26.55 18.06 -7.74
C LYS A 150 -27.23 16.80 -8.30
N GLY A 151 -27.37 15.73 -7.52
CA GLY A 151 -27.93 14.45 -7.98
C GLY A 151 -26.97 13.63 -8.86
N ILE A 152 -25.66 13.92 -8.81
CA ILE A 152 -24.64 13.09 -9.46
C ILE A 152 -24.34 11.89 -8.55
N THR A 153 -24.35 10.69 -9.11
CA THR A 153 -24.30 9.43 -8.34
C THR A 153 -23.40 8.34 -8.94
N GLY A 154 -22.84 8.54 -10.14
CA GLY A 154 -22.19 7.50 -10.94
C GLY A 154 -23.19 6.67 -11.77
N LYS A 155 -24.43 7.16 -11.95
CA LYS A 155 -25.51 6.38 -12.55
C LYS A 155 -25.18 5.94 -13.98
N GLY A 156 -25.15 4.63 -14.19
CA GLY A 156 -24.89 4.00 -15.48
C GLY A 156 -23.41 3.76 -15.79
N ILE A 157 -22.51 4.05 -14.84
CA ILE A 157 -21.09 3.70 -14.91
C ILE A 157 -20.88 2.35 -14.19
N LYS A 158 -20.06 1.46 -14.77
CA LYS A 158 -19.63 0.21 -14.14
C LYS A 158 -18.25 0.34 -13.48
N VAL A 159 -18.14 0.00 -12.20
CA VAL A 159 -16.86 -0.05 -11.48
C VAL A 159 -16.52 -1.49 -11.11
N ALA A 160 -15.44 -2.03 -11.66
CA ALA A 160 -14.90 -3.34 -11.32
C ALA A 160 -13.90 -3.24 -10.15
N VAL A 161 -14.10 -4.06 -9.12
CA VAL A 161 -13.23 -4.19 -7.95
C VAL A 161 -12.45 -5.49 -8.07
N VAL A 162 -11.12 -5.40 -8.20
CA VAL A 162 -10.19 -6.56 -8.26
C VAL A 162 -9.54 -6.70 -6.89
N ASP A 163 -10.07 -7.63 -6.08
CA ASP A 163 -9.75 -7.77 -4.64
C ASP A 163 -10.08 -9.19 -4.12
N THR A 164 -10.37 -9.33 -2.83
CA THR A 164 -10.73 -10.56 -2.09
C THR A 164 -12.16 -11.07 -2.32
N GLY A 165 -12.97 -10.36 -3.10
CA GLY A 165 -14.40 -10.61 -3.35
C GLY A 165 -15.29 -9.49 -2.85
N ILE A 166 -16.61 -9.67 -2.86
CA ILE A 166 -17.56 -8.77 -2.18
C ILE A 166 -18.63 -9.62 -1.48
N ASP A 167 -18.90 -9.39 -0.18
CA ASP A 167 -20.11 -9.87 0.49
C ASP A 167 -21.33 -9.08 -0.03
N TYR A 168 -21.75 -9.40 -1.26
CA TYR A 168 -22.84 -8.73 -1.98
C TYR A 168 -24.21 -8.91 -1.30
N LEU A 169 -24.31 -9.85 -0.36
CA LEU A 169 -25.48 -10.03 0.51
C LEU A 169 -25.49 -9.05 1.70
N HIS A 170 -24.46 -8.19 1.83
CA HIS A 170 -24.49 -7.04 2.72
C HIS A 170 -25.62 -6.08 2.33
N PRO A 171 -26.50 -5.63 3.25
CA PRO A 171 -27.66 -4.80 2.92
C PRO A 171 -27.26 -3.50 2.21
N ASP A 172 -26.25 -2.80 2.71
CA ASP A 172 -25.71 -1.58 2.10
C ASP A 172 -25.07 -1.80 0.73
N LEU A 173 -24.79 -3.05 0.33
CA LEU A 173 -24.27 -3.41 -0.99
C LEU A 173 -25.38 -3.99 -1.90
N GLY A 174 -26.65 -3.76 -1.53
CA GLY A 174 -27.84 -4.16 -2.29
C GLY A 174 -28.43 -5.52 -1.89
N GLY A 175 -27.73 -6.31 -1.07
CA GLY A 175 -28.25 -7.58 -0.54
C GLY A 175 -28.44 -8.71 -1.56
N CYS A 176 -27.90 -8.58 -2.78
CA CYS A 176 -27.99 -9.58 -3.83
C CYS A 176 -26.87 -9.44 -4.88
N TYR A 177 -26.68 -10.46 -5.71
CA TYR A 177 -25.71 -10.49 -6.80
C TYR A 177 -26.37 -10.74 -8.17
N GLY A 178 -25.74 -10.20 -9.21
CA GLY A 178 -26.12 -10.42 -10.60
C GLY A 178 -27.06 -9.37 -11.17
N LYS A 179 -27.67 -9.68 -12.32
CA LYS A 179 -28.41 -8.72 -13.15
C LYS A 179 -29.58 -8.06 -12.41
N GLY A 180 -29.40 -6.77 -12.06
CA GLY A 180 -30.40 -5.95 -11.38
C GLY A 180 -30.04 -5.59 -9.93
N CYS A 181 -29.02 -6.23 -9.37
CA CYS A 181 -28.41 -5.87 -8.08
C CYS A 181 -27.38 -4.74 -8.24
N LEU A 182 -26.84 -4.23 -7.13
CA LEU A 182 -25.72 -3.29 -7.15
C LEU A 182 -24.44 -3.99 -7.65
N VAL A 183 -24.04 -5.07 -6.96
CA VAL A 183 -23.01 -6.01 -7.44
C VAL A 183 -23.65 -6.89 -8.50
N SER A 184 -23.30 -6.68 -9.76
CA SER A 184 -24.12 -7.14 -10.90
C SER A 184 -23.38 -7.96 -11.95
N PHE A 185 -22.05 -8.06 -11.83
CA PHE A 185 -21.16 -8.83 -12.69
C PHE A 185 -19.85 -9.14 -11.95
N GLY A 186 -18.90 -9.82 -12.59
CA GLY A 186 -17.65 -10.29 -11.97
C GLY A 186 -17.69 -11.78 -11.61
N HIS A 187 -16.55 -12.34 -11.23
CA HIS A 187 -16.31 -13.80 -11.13
C HIS A 187 -15.29 -14.10 -10.02
N ASP A 188 -15.26 -15.34 -9.53
CA ASP A 188 -14.13 -15.85 -8.75
C ASP A 188 -13.11 -16.49 -9.69
N LEU A 189 -11.88 -15.95 -9.71
CA LEU A 189 -10.80 -16.48 -10.53
C LEU A 189 -10.02 -17.61 -9.86
N VAL A 190 -10.30 -17.94 -8.59
CA VAL A 190 -9.38 -18.71 -7.74
C VAL A 190 -10.02 -19.73 -6.79
N GLY A 191 -11.16 -19.43 -6.17
CA GLY A 191 -11.81 -20.27 -5.17
C GLY A 191 -11.18 -20.22 -3.77
N ASP A 192 -11.97 -20.58 -2.74
CA ASP A 192 -11.63 -20.47 -1.31
C ASP A 192 -10.26 -21.02 -0.89
N ALA A 193 -9.85 -22.13 -1.50
CA ALA A 193 -8.64 -22.88 -1.15
C ALA A 193 -7.37 -22.39 -1.87
N TYR A 194 -7.46 -21.34 -2.70
CA TYR A 194 -6.29 -20.77 -3.36
C TYR A 194 -5.40 -20.02 -2.37
N ASN A 195 -4.09 -20.23 -2.51
CA ASN A 195 -3.05 -19.62 -1.68
C ASN A 195 -1.92 -18.97 -2.50
N GLY A 196 -2.10 -18.84 -3.82
CA GLY A 196 -1.08 -18.37 -4.76
C GLY A 196 -0.33 -19.52 -5.45
N THR A 197 0.16 -20.50 -4.66
CA THR A 197 1.04 -21.56 -5.19
C THR A 197 0.29 -22.68 -5.89
N ASN A 198 -0.89 -23.07 -5.41
CA ASN A 198 -1.73 -24.06 -6.07
C ASN A 198 -2.35 -23.53 -7.38
N THR A 199 -2.87 -24.44 -8.20
CA THR A 199 -3.65 -24.10 -9.39
C THR A 199 -4.98 -23.45 -8.95
N PRO A 200 -5.37 -22.30 -9.55
CA PRO A 200 -6.67 -21.67 -9.33
C PRO A 200 -7.85 -22.61 -9.67
N VAL A 201 -8.95 -22.51 -8.91
CA VAL A 201 -10.21 -23.22 -9.19
C VAL A 201 -11.34 -22.17 -9.30
N PRO A 202 -11.50 -21.54 -10.47
CA PRO A 202 -12.46 -20.44 -10.67
C PRO A 202 -13.92 -20.90 -10.69
N ASP A 203 -14.82 -20.02 -10.27
CA ASP A 203 -16.28 -20.17 -10.42
C ASP A 203 -17.01 -18.79 -10.51
N GLU A 204 -18.34 -18.82 -10.47
CA GLU A 204 -19.20 -17.66 -10.74
C GLU A 204 -19.64 -16.90 -9.46
N ASP A 205 -19.17 -17.27 -8.27
CA ASP A 205 -19.57 -16.68 -6.98
C ASP A 205 -18.43 -15.87 -6.31
N PRO A 206 -18.25 -14.58 -6.63
CA PRO A 206 -17.19 -13.73 -6.08
C PRO A 206 -17.44 -13.27 -4.62
N MET A 207 -18.04 -14.13 -3.80
CA MET A 207 -18.29 -13.90 -2.38
C MET A 207 -16.99 -13.65 -1.60
N ASP A 208 -17.00 -12.64 -0.73
CA ASP A 208 -15.86 -12.32 0.14
C ASP A 208 -15.85 -13.21 1.40
N CYS A 209 -14.66 -13.65 1.79
CA CYS A 209 -14.39 -14.36 3.04
C CYS A 209 -13.16 -13.83 3.80
N ALA A 210 -12.54 -12.74 3.31
CA ALA A 210 -11.44 -12.03 4.00
C ALA A 210 -11.87 -10.62 4.46
N GLY A 211 -12.83 -9.99 3.77
CA GLY A 211 -13.53 -8.77 4.16
C GLY A 211 -12.95 -7.47 3.59
N HIS A 212 -11.77 -7.53 2.97
CA HIS A 212 -11.10 -6.35 2.44
C HIS A 212 -11.85 -5.79 1.22
N GLY A 213 -12.26 -6.63 0.28
CA GLY A 213 -12.97 -6.24 -0.93
C GLY A 213 -14.39 -5.75 -0.62
N THR A 214 -15.03 -6.29 0.42
CA THR A 214 -16.28 -5.75 0.98
C THR A 214 -16.10 -4.34 1.56
N HIS A 215 -14.94 -4.01 2.15
CA HIS A 215 -14.63 -2.66 2.64
C HIS A 215 -14.41 -1.68 1.48
N VAL A 216 -13.60 -2.09 0.50
CA VAL A 216 -13.34 -1.37 -0.75
C VAL A 216 -14.65 -1.07 -1.51
N ALA A 217 -15.53 -2.06 -1.65
CA ALA A 217 -16.83 -1.93 -2.31
C ALA A 217 -17.75 -0.88 -1.66
N GLY A 218 -17.78 -0.81 -0.33
CA GLY A 218 -18.57 0.18 0.40
C GLY A 218 -18.11 1.61 0.17
N ILE A 219 -16.80 1.85 0.06
CA ILE A 219 -16.23 3.18 -0.24
C ILE A 219 -16.66 3.65 -1.64
N VAL A 220 -16.76 2.72 -2.61
CA VAL A 220 -17.32 3.04 -3.92
C VAL A 220 -18.82 3.32 -3.82
N ALA A 221 -19.62 2.40 -3.26
CA ALA A 221 -21.07 2.39 -3.52
C ALA A 221 -22.02 1.95 -2.38
N ALA A 222 -21.61 1.99 -1.10
CA ALA A 222 -22.53 1.72 0.01
C ALA A 222 -23.79 2.61 -0.05
N GLN A 223 -24.96 2.01 0.12
CA GLN A 223 -26.26 2.69 0.12
C GLN A 223 -26.54 3.41 1.45
N ASN A 224 -27.64 4.17 1.53
CA ASN A 224 -28.05 4.85 2.76
C ASN A 224 -28.27 3.84 3.91
N ASN A 225 -27.54 4.02 5.02
CA ASN A 225 -27.54 3.10 6.16
C ASN A 225 -27.82 3.79 7.50
N SER A 226 -27.98 3.00 8.57
CA SER A 226 -28.21 3.50 9.95
C SER A 226 -26.97 4.08 10.62
N LEU A 227 -25.81 4.02 9.96
CA LEU A 227 -24.55 4.63 10.40
C LEU A 227 -24.30 6.02 9.77
N GLY A 228 -25.20 6.48 8.89
CA GLY A 228 -25.23 7.85 8.36
C GLY A 228 -24.22 8.17 7.26
N PHE A 229 -23.51 7.16 6.73
CA PHE A 229 -22.61 7.29 5.59
C PHE A 229 -23.19 6.67 4.32
N THR A 230 -22.55 6.94 3.18
CA THR A 230 -22.75 6.23 1.91
C THR A 230 -21.39 6.05 1.24
N GLY A 231 -21.32 5.23 0.21
CA GLY A 231 -20.21 5.26 -0.74
C GLY A 231 -20.17 6.57 -1.52
N THR A 232 -19.07 6.73 -2.27
CA THR A 232 -18.75 7.91 -3.09
C THR A 232 -19.72 8.08 -4.27
N ALA A 233 -19.99 6.98 -4.97
CA ALA A 233 -20.81 6.90 -6.17
C ALA A 233 -21.84 5.75 -6.08
N PRO A 234 -22.82 5.82 -5.16
CA PRO A 234 -23.77 4.72 -4.89
C PRO A 234 -24.80 4.47 -6.00
N GLY A 235 -24.67 5.11 -7.17
CA GLY A 235 -25.48 4.83 -8.36
C GLY A 235 -24.76 4.01 -9.44
N VAL A 236 -23.48 3.64 -9.25
CA VAL A 236 -22.75 2.76 -10.18
C VAL A 236 -23.32 1.34 -10.18
N SER A 237 -22.90 0.53 -11.14
CA SER A 237 -22.95 -0.94 -11.05
C SER A 237 -21.59 -1.46 -10.61
N LEU A 238 -21.52 -2.24 -9.52
CA LEU A 238 -20.29 -2.88 -9.07
C LEU A 238 -20.07 -4.21 -9.81
N GLY A 239 -18.80 -4.50 -10.14
CA GLY A 239 -18.33 -5.82 -10.57
C GLY A 239 -17.34 -6.38 -9.55
N ALA A 240 -17.51 -7.63 -9.12
CA ALA A 240 -16.66 -8.26 -8.10
C ALA A 240 -15.70 -9.28 -8.74
N TYR A 241 -14.40 -8.99 -8.75
CA TYR A 241 -13.38 -9.88 -9.30
C TYR A 241 -12.51 -10.41 -8.16
N ARG A 242 -12.85 -11.60 -7.69
CA ARG A 242 -12.14 -12.25 -6.59
C ARG A 242 -10.87 -12.92 -7.13
N VAL A 243 -9.72 -12.47 -6.61
CA VAL A 243 -8.39 -12.95 -7.01
C VAL A 243 -7.60 -13.58 -5.86
N LEU A 244 -8.18 -13.60 -4.66
CA LEU A 244 -7.59 -14.16 -3.45
C LEU A 244 -8.57 -15.19 -2.84
N GLY A 245 -8.05 -16.36 -2.49
CA GLY A 245 -8.76 -17.29 -1.61
C GLY A 245 -8.87 -16.72 -0.19
N CYS A 246 -9.48 -17.46 0.74
CA CYS A 246 -9.76 -16.91 2.07
C CYS A 246 -8.48 -16.64 2.91
N LYS A 247 -7.32 -17.15 2.48
CA LYS A 247 -5.99 -16.91 3.08
C LYS A 247 -4.89 -17.07 2.03
N GLY A 248 -3.78 -16.36 2.19
CA GLY A 248 -2.57 -16.56 1.38
C GLY A 248 -2.38 -15.46 0.34
N ASN A 249 -1.80 -15.82 -0.81
CA ASN A 249 -1.28 -14.90 -1.80
C ASN A 249 -2.02 -14.97 -3.14
N VAL A 250 -1.74 -14.02 -4.03
CA VAL A 250 -2.22 -13.99 -5.41
C VAL A 250 -1.07 -13.89 -6.40
N GLY A 251 -1.13 -14.63 -7.51
CA GLY A 251 -0.16 -14.54 -8.60
C GLY A 251 -0.43 -13.39 -9.58
N ASN A 252 0.63 -12.83 -10.18
CA ASN A 252 0.51 -11.92 -11.35
C ASN A 252 -0.26 -12.57 -12.51
N ASP A 253 -0.28 -13.90 -12.65
CA ASP A 253 -1.11 -14.60 -13.64
C ASP A 253 -2.60 -14.35 -13.40
N VAL A 254 -3.08 -14.53 -12.17
CA VAL A 254 -4.47 -14.24 -11.75
C VAL A 254 -4.79 -12.75 -11.89
N LEU A 255 -3.87 -11.85 -11.52
CA LEU A 255 -4.10 -10.40 -11.62
C LEU A 255 -4.20 -9.94 -13.07
N ILE A 256 -3.35 -10.46 -13.97
CA ILE A 256 -3.43 -10.24 -15.42
C ILE A 256 -4.79 -10.72 -15.97
N ALA A 257 -5.27 -11.89 -15.54
CA ALA A 257 -6.56 -12.42 -15.94
C ALA A 257 -7.74 -11.56 -15.45
N ALA A 258 -7.74 -11.15 -14.17
CA ALA A 258 -8.83 -10.39 -13.58
C ALA A 258 -9.01 -9.00 -14.22
N PHE A 259 -7.91 -8.30 -14.48
CA PHE A 259 -7.94 -7.00 -15.16
C PHE A 259 -8.44 -7.12 -16.62
N ASN A 260 -7.96 -8.12 -17.37
CA ASN A 260 -8.46 -8.36 -18.73
C ASN A 260 -9.94 -8.78 -18.76
N LYS A 261 -10.37 -9.63 -17.83
CA LYS A 261 -11.77 -10.07 -17.74
C LYS A 261 -12.69 -8.92 -17.34
N ALA A 262 -12.30 -8.08 -16.38
CA ALA A 262 -13.03 -6.86 -16.04
C ALA A 262 -13.18 -5.89 -17.23
N TYR A 263 -12.14 -5.76 -18.06
CA TYR A 263 -12.21 -5.03 -19.32
C TYR A 263 -13.22 -5.66 -20.31
N GLN A 264 -13.15 -6.98 -20.54
CA GLN A 264 -14.02 -7.68 -21.50
C GLN A 264 -15.49 -7.77 -21.06
N ASP A 265 -15.76 -7.93 -19.77
CA ASP A 265 -17.12 -7.83 -19.19
C ASP A 265 -17.64 -6.37 -19.22
N GLY A 266 -16.82 -5.45 -19.75
CA GLY A 266 -17.15 -4.09 -20.12
C GLY A 266 -17.26 -3.16 -18.93
N ALA A 267 -16.32 -3.22 -17.98
CA ALA A 267 -16.21 -2.22 -16.92
C ALA A 267 -15.81 -0.85 -17.48
N ASP A 268 -16.37 0.22 -16.92
CA ASP A 268 -15.99 1.59 -17.27
C ASP A 268 -14.74 2.04 -16.51
N ILE A 269 -14.52 1.50 -15.31
CA ILE A 269 -13.43 1.84 -14.39
C ILE A 269 -13.01 0.55 -13.68
N ILE A 270 -11.70 0.33 -13.52
CA ILE A 270 -11.16 -0.77 -12.71
C ILE A 270 -10.45 -0.17 -11.50
N THR A 271 -10.70 -0.73 -10.31
CA THR A 271 -9.98 -0.40 -9.06
C THR A 271 -9.38 -1.66 -8.47
N SER A 272 -8.12 -1.58 -8.02
CA SER A 272 -7.49 -2.65 -7.26
C SER A 272 -6.65 -2.10 -6.12
N SER A 273 -6.84 -2.69 -4.96
CA SER A 273 -6.17 -2.33 -3.71
C SER A 273 -5.09 -3.35 -3.31
N ILE A 274 -4.58 -4.09 -4.30
CA ILE A 274 -3.49 -5.08 -4.24
C ILE A 274 -2.24 -4.45 -4.86
N GLY A 275 -1.06 -4.82 -4.37
CA GLY A 275 0.22 -4.31 -4.87
C GLY A 275 1.43 -5.00 -4.24
N GLY A 276 2.60 -4.44 -4.49
CA GLY A 276 3.88 -4.87 -3.93
C GLY A 276 5.04 -4.09 -4.55
N PRO A 277 6.16 -3.90 -3.83
CA PRO A 277 7.25 -3.05 -4.28
C PRO A 277 7.87 -3.57 -5.58
N SER A 278 8.04 -2.66 -6.54
CA SER A 278 8.78 -2.92 -7.78
C SER A 278 9.58 -1.67 -8.12
N GLY A 279 8.89 -0.62 -8.59
CA GLY A 279 9.51 0.63 -9.02
C GLY A 279 9.80 0.74 -10.52
N TRP A 280 9.42 -0.25 -11.36
CA TRP A 280 9.52 -0.16 -12.83
C TRP A 280 8.19 -0.39 -13.55
N ALA A 281 7.90 0.45 -14.55
CA ALA A 281 6.73 0.31 -15.42
C ALA A 281 6.81 -0.93 -16.33
N GLY A 282 7.99 -1.55 -16.46
CA GLY A 282 8.25 -2.76 -17.26
C GLY A 282 7.82 -4.09 -16.64
N ASP A 283 7.21 -4.09 -15.45
CA ASP A 283 6.62 -5.30 -14.85
C ASP A 283 5.44 -5.83 -15.69
N PRO A 284 5.32 -7.16 -15.95
CA PRO A 284 4.29 -7.70 -16.83
C PRO A 284 2.85 -7.43 -16.39
N TRP A 285 2.58 -7.30 -15.09
CA TRP A 285 1.24 -6.91 -14.63
C TRP A 285 1.02 -5.42 -14.88
N ALA A 286 1.98 -4.54 -14.54
CA ALA A 286 1.90 -3.12 -14.84
C ALA A 286 1.70 -2.83 -16.34
N VAL A 287 2.49 -3.47 -17.21
CA VAL A 287 2.35 -3.41 -18.68
C VAL A 287 0.96 -3.86 -19.13
N THR A 288 0.36 -4.88 -18.48
CA THR A 288 -1.00 -5.34 -18.81
C THR A 288 -2.05 -4.31 -18.41
N VAL A 289 -1.93 -3.68 -17.25
CA VAL A 289 -2.87 -2.62 -16.81
C VAL A 289 -2.77 -1.40 -17.73
N SER A 290 -1.56 -0.97 -18.13
CA SER A 290 -1.37 0.10 -19.11
C SER A 290 -2.08 -0.17 -20.45
N ARG A 291 -2.02 -1.40 -20.99
CA ARG A 291 -2.74 -1.76 -22.23
C ARG A 291 -4.26 -1.57 -22.11
N ILE A 292 -4.85 -1.76 -20.93
CA ILE A 292 -6.27 -1.56 -20.66
C ILE A 292 -6.60 -0.06 -20.56
N VAL A 293 -5.71 0.73 -19.96
CA VAL A 293 -5.82 2.19 -19.92
C VAL A 293 -5.71 2.80 -21.32
N ASP A 294 -4.75 2.38 -22.12
CA ASP A 294 -4.59 2.82 -23.52
C ASP A 294 -5.80 2.47 -24.41
N LYS A 295 -6.64 1.53 -23.95
CA LYS A 295 -7.91 1.12 -24.58
C LYS A 295 -9.14 1.87 -24.04
N GLY A 296 -8.95 2.85 -23.16
CA GLY A 296 -10.00 3.79 -22.72
C GLY A 296 -10.63 3.48 -21.36
N VAL A 297 -10.17 2.46 -20.63
CA VAL A 297 -10.69 2.12 -19.29
C VAL A 297 -9.72 2.59 -18.21
N PRO A 298 -10.00 3.69 -17.48
CA PRO A 298 -9.13 4.16 -16.41
C PRO A 298 -9.00 3.09 -15.31
N CYS A 299 -7.74 2.81 -14.95
CA CYS A 299 -7.39 1.93 -13.85
C CYS A 299 -6.81 2.77 -12.72
N VAL A 300 -7.42 2.69 -11.53
CA VAL A 300 -6.85 3.24 -10.30
C VAL A 300 -6.25 2.10 -9.47
N VAL A 301 -5.07 2.31 -8.91
CA VAL A 301 -4.38 1.31 -8.09
C VAL A 301 -3.81 1.99 -6.83
N ALA A 302 -3.89 1.31 -5.70
CA ALA A 302 -3.31 1.79 -4.44
C ALA A 302 -1.79 1.96 -4.57
N ALA A 303 -1.23 3.09 -4.10
CA ALA A 303 0.20 3.36 -4.24
C ALA A 303 1.11 2.45 -3.39
N GLY A 304 0.57 1.87 -2.30
CA GLY A 304 1.28 1.09 -1.28
C GLY A 304 1.09 1.65 0.14
N ASN A 305 1.49 0.90 1.17
CA ASN A 305 1.37 1.27 2.59
C ASN A 305 2.73 1.28 3.33
N GLU A 306 3.81 1.53 2.60
CA GLU A 306 5.22 1.41 3.01
C GLU A 306 5.93 2.79 2.96
N GLY A 307 5.20 3.87 3.28
CA GLY A 307 5.73 5.24 3.32
C GLY A 307 6.93 5.42 4.25
N ASP A 308 7.07 4.57 5.27
CA ASP A 308 8.26 4.50 6.14
C ASP A 308 9.54 4.15 5.37
N MET A 309 9.43 3.44 4.24
CA MET A 309 10.57 3.07 3.40
C MET A 309 11.15 4.24 2.59
N GLY A 310 10.43 5.35 2.39
CA GLY A 310 10.89 6.56 1.69
C GLY A 310 10.80 6.54 0.14
N ILE A 311 11.48 7.48 -0.52
CA ILE A 311 11.43 7.77 -1.98
C ILE A 311 11.82 6.54 -2.84
N PHE A 312 11.33 6.44 -4.08
CA PHE A 312 11.57 5.34 -5.03
C PHE A 312 11.08 3.97 -4.53
N TYR A 313 9.81 3.86 -4.13
CA TYR A 313 9.24 2.59 -3.64
C TYR A 313 7.89 2.25 -4.32
N SER A 314 7.62 2.80 -5.49
CA SER A 314 6.34 2.65 -6.22
C SER A 314 5.91 1.17 -6.38
N SER A 315 4.70 0.85 -5.92
CA SER A 315 4.08 -0.47 -6.12
C SER A 315 3.91 -0.82 -7.60
N THR A 316 4.03 -2.11 -7.95
CA THR A 316 3.61 -2.60 -9.27
C THR A 316 2.10 -2.41 -9.51
N ALA A 317 1.71 -2.48 -10.78
CA ALA A 317 0.47 -1.96 -11.39
C ALA A 317 0.27 -0.46 -11.23
N ALA A 318 0.36 0.10 -10.01
CA ALA A 318 0.30 1.53 -9.76
C ALA A 318 1.39 2.31 -10.51
N ASN A 319 2.59 1.75 -10.63
CA ASN A 319 3.71 2.30 -11.41
C ASN A 319 3.53 2.21 -12.94
N GLY A 320 2.45 1.61 -13.47
CA GLY A 320 2.22 1.50 -14.90
C GLY A 320 2.03 2.85 -15.60
N GLN A 321 2.35 2.89 -16.90
CA GLN A 321 2.09 4.04 -17.77
C GLN A 321 0.58 4.34 -17.83
N HIS A 322 0.20 5.61 -17.68
CA HIS A 322 -1.18 6.10 -17.58
C HIS A 322 -2.04 5.50 -16.44
N VAL A 323 -1.48 4.64 -15.58
CA VAL A 323 -2.22 4.06 -14.44
C VAL A 323 -2.19 5.05 -13.28
N SER A 324 -3.36 5.39 -12.76
CA SER A 324 -3.48 6.34 -11.64
C SER A 324 -3.12 5.67 -10.32
N ALA A 325 -1.89 5.89 -9.84
CA ALA A 325 -1.46 5.53 -8.50
C ALA A 325 -2.05 6.51 -7.48
N ILE A 326 -2.79 6.00 -6.49
CA ILE A 326 -3.56 6.81 -5.55
C ILE A 326 -2.88 6.89 -4.18
N ALA A 327 -2.51 8.11 -3.76
CA ALA A 327 -1.99 8.39 -2.42
C ALA A 327 -3.09 8.32 -1.36
N SER A 328 -2.72 8.12 -0.08
CA SER A 328 -3.64 8.19 1.06
C SER A 328 -3.52 9.54 1.75
N PHE A 329 -4.65 10.22 1.94
CA PHE A 329 -4.79 11.34 2.85
C PHE A 329 -5.54 10.92 4.13
N ASP A 330 -5.15 11.51 5.25
CA ASP A 330 -5.76 11.23 6.56
C ASP A 330 -7.05 12.05 6.76
N ASN A 331 -8.15 11.37 7.10
CA ASN A 331 -9.45 11.99 7.33
C ASN A 331 -9.37 13.05 8.46
N VAL A 332 -10.00 14.22 8.27
CA VAL A 332 -10.12 15.28 9.30
C VAL A 332 -11.01 14.89 10.47
N GLN A 333 -11.71 13.76 10.38
CA GLN A 333 -12.37 13.10 11.50
C GLN A 333 -11.76 11.72 11.70
N LYS A 334 -11.48 11.37 12.97
CA LYS A 334 -11.25 9.99 13.39
C LYS A 334 -12.59 9.41 13.86
N PRO A 335 -13.29 8.58 13.07
CA PRO A 335 -14.42 7.82 13.57
C PRO A 335 -13.96 6.81 14.63
N SER A 336 -14.83 6.51 15.59
CA SER A 336 -14.61 5.51 16.64
C SER A 336 -15.94 4.90 17.04
N PHE A 337 -15.97 3.58 17.22
CA PHE A 337 -17.15 2.89 17.72
C PHE A 337 -17.02 2.65 19.22
N LEU A 338 -18.07 3.04 19.93
CA LEU A 338 -18.18 2.92 21.36
C LEU A 338 -19.38 2.05 21.70
N GLN A 339 -19.29 1.35 22.82
CA GLN A 339 -20.40 0.60 23.39
C GLN A 339 -21.32 1.57 24.14
N LEU A 340 -22.61 1.56 23.81
CA LEU A 340 -23.60 2.44 24.42
C LEU A 340 -23.91 2.03 25.88
N SER A 341 -23.74 2.95 26.81
CA SER A 341 -24.18 2.85 28.20
C SER A 341 -24.87 4.14 28.66
N LYS A 342 -25.35 4.18 29.90
CA LYS A 342 -26.12 5.32 30.41
C LYS A 342 -25.62 5.80 31.76
N TYR A 343 -25.79 7.09 32.04
CA TYR A 343 -25.55 7.68 33.35
C TYR A 343 -26.75 8.47 33.86
N GLN A 344 -26.83 8.65 35.17
CA GLN A 344 -27.79 9.53 35.84
C GLN A 344 -27.06 10.44 36.83
N VAL A 345 -27.47 11.70 36.90
CA VAL A 345 -26.98 12.68 37.88
C VAL A 345 -28.13 13.03 38.82
N ASN A 346 -27.91 12.86 40.13
CA ASN A 346 -28.93 13.04 41.19
C ASN A 346 -30.24 12.29 40.90
N ASP A 347 -30.14 11.07 40.36
CA ASP A 347 -31.27 10.21 39.97
C ASP A 347 -32.24 10.83 38.94
N GLY A 348 -31.79 11.87 38.21
CA GLY A 348 -32.49 12.49 37.09
C GLY A 348 -32.55 11.63 35.81
N PRO A 349 -32.97 12.19 34.66
CA PRO A 349 -33.17 11.42 33.43
C PRO A 349 -31.88 10.75 32.93
N GLU A 350 -31.98 9.50 32.49
CA GLU A 350 -30.85 8.76 31.93
C GLU A 350 -30.28 9.48 30.69
N GLN A 351 -28.97 9.72 30.69
CA GLN A 351 -28.24 10.27 29.56
C GLN A 351 -27.35 9.17 28.94
N PRO A 352 -27.28 9.06 27.60
CA PRO A 352 -26.38 8.12 26.94
C PRO A 352 -24.92 8.57 27.03
N PHE A 353 -24.00 7.62 27.02
CA PHE A 353 -22.58 7.85 26.73
C PHE A 353 -21.96 6.60 26.06
N GLY A 354 -20.87 6.81 25.32
CA GLY A 354 -20.08 5.72 24.74
C GLY A 354 -18.87 5.38 25.60
N TYR A 355 -18.53 4.09 25.69
CA TYR A 355 -17.29 3.60 26.28
C TYR A 355 -16.56 2.63 25.34
N GLU A 356 -15.24 2.51 25.45
CA GLU A 356 -14.43 1.59 24.66
C GLU A 356 -14.32 0.20 25.30
N HIS A 357 -14.44 -0.86 24.50
CA HIS A 357 -14.22 -2.24 24.94
C HIS A 357 -12.75 -2.49 25.34
N SER A 358 -12.51 -3.43 26.24
CA SER A 358 -11.17 -3.98 26.54
C SER A 358 -11.29 -5.47 26.84
N GLU A 359 -10.15 -6.19 26.89
CA GLU A 359 -10.11 -7.63 27.17
C GLU A 359 -10.85 -8.05 28.45
N ILE A 360 -10.99 -7.14 29.41
CA ILE A 360 -11.71 -7.36 30.67
C ILE A 360 -12.90 -6.40 30.72
N SER A 361 -14.04 -6.76 30.13
CA SER A 361 -15.20 -5.85 30.03
C SER A 361 -16.54 -6.48 30.45
N ASN A 362 -16.58 -7.23 31.57
CA ASN A 362 -17.84 -7.77 32.09
C ASN A 362 -18.68 -6.69 32.81
N TRP A 363 -19.28 -5.82 32.00
CA TRP A 363 -20.11 -4.70 32.42
C TRP A 363 -21.59 -5.06 32.68
N ASP A 364 -21.94 -6.34 32.64
CA ASP A 364 -23.33 -6.80 32.72
C ASP A 364 -24.00 -6.48 34.06
N GLY A 365 -25.15 -5.80 33.99
CA GLY A 365 -25.97 -5.47 35.16
C GLY A 365 -25.36 -4.45 36.12
N VAL A 366 -24.23 -3.81 35.77
CA VAL A 366 -23.55 -2.83 36.61
C VAL A 366 -24.37 -1.53 36.66
N ASN A 367 -25.02 -1.30 37.80
CA ASN A 367 -25.77 -0.10 38.13
C ASN A 367 -25.27 0.44 39.48
N LEU A 368 -24.16 1.19 39.46
CA LEU A 368 -23.41 1.59 40.66
C LEU A 368 -23.12 3.10 40.67
N PRO A 369 -22.97 3.71 41.86
CA PRO A 369 -22.44 5.07 41.96
C PRO A 369 -21.01 5.14 41.42
N ALA A 370 -20.64 6.27 40.82
CA ALA A 370 -19.25 6.55 40.48
C ALA A 370 -18.48 7.08 41.70
N TRP A 371 -17.20 6.75 41.80
CA TRP A 371 -16.23 7.37 42.72
C TRP A 371 -14.97 7.70 41.95
N ALA A 372 -14.37 8.86 42.22
CA ALA A 372 -13.15 9.28 41.54
C ALA A 372 -12.00 9.45 42.53
N SER A 373 -10.81 8.99 42.12
CA SER A 373 -9.54 9.17 42.81
C SER A 373 -9.10 10.63 42.87
N SER A 374 -9.44 11.40 41.84
CA SER A 374 -9.23 12.84 41.73
C SER A 374 -10.53 13.56 41.40
N LEU A 375 -10.73 14.78 41.93
CA LEU A 375 -11.77 15.72 41.49
C LEU A 375 -11.19 16.85 40.63
N ASP A 376 -10.01 16.61 40.06
CA ASP A 376 -9.31 17.47 39.12
C ASP A 376 -8.77 16.60 37.96
N PRO A 377 -9.32 16.72 36.74
CA PRO A 377 -8.93 15.87 35.61
C PRO A 377 -7.56 16.25 35.02
N THR A 378 -6.93 17.33 35.48
CA THR A 378 -5.60 17.75 35.00
C THR A 378 -4.43 16.99 35.65
N ILE A 379 -4.70 16.19 36.69
CA ILE A 379 -3.67 15.47 37.47
C ILE A 379 -3.17 14.25 36.69
N LYS A 380 -2.12 14.43 35.88
CA LYS A 380 -1.54 13.36 35.04
C LYS A 380 -1.00 12.16 35.83
N ASN A 381 -0.65 12.33 37.10
CA ASN A 381 -0.20 11.25 37.99
C ASN A 381 -1.31 10.68 38.90
N ASP A 382 -2.59 10.87 38.54
CA ASP A 382 -3.74 10.27 39.23
C ASP A 382 -3.52 8.75 39.45
N SER A 383 -3.76 8.28 40.68
CA SER A 383 -3.72 6.87 41.08
C SER A 383 -2.38 6.13 40.86
N CYS A 384 -1.29 6.82 40.51
CA CYS A 384 0.03 6.22 40.39
C CYS A 384 0.60 5.76 41.75
N ALA A 385 0.24 6.44 42.84
CA ALA A 385 0.60 6.04 44.19
C ALA A 385 -0.51 5.20 44.85
N PRO A 386 -0.17 4.20 45.70
CA PRO A 386 -1.15 3.43 46.46
C PRO A 386 -2.08 4.32 47.30
N PHE A 387 -3.38 4.07 47.26
CA PHE A 387 -4.35 4.92 47.94
C PHE A 387 -4.17 4.93 49.47
N PRO A 388 -4.44 6.08 50.14
CA PRO A 388 -4.48 6.20 51.59
C PRO A 388 -5.36 5.16 52.29
N ALA A 389 -5.12 4.94 53.59
CA ALA A 389 -5.85 3.97 54.41
C ALA A 389 -7.32 4.34 54.67
N ASN A 390 -7.69 5.61 54.47
CA ASN A 390 -9.00 6.20 54.81
C ASN A 390 -9.94 6.40 53.60
N ILE A 391 -9.65 5.81 52.43
CA ILE A 391 -10.58 5.81 51.29
C ILE A 391 -11.69 4.75 51.50
N PRO A 392 -12.88 4.89 50.88
CA PRO A 392 -13.93 3.89 51.00
C PRO A 392 -13.57 2.56 50.31
N ASP A 393 -14.29 1.50 50.69
CA ASP A 393 -14.33 0.23 49.96
C ASP A 393 -14.85 0.44 48.53
N LEU A 394 -13.97 0.25 47.55
CA LEU A 394 -14.23 0.53 46.14
C LEU A 394 -15.05 -0.56 45.43
N SER A 395 -15.39 -1.67 46.09
CA SER A 395 -16.21 -2.75 45.49
C SER A 395 -17.67 -2.36 45.22
N LYS A 396 -18.09 -1.19 45.74
CA LYS A 396 -19.45 -0.64 45.64
C LYS A 396 -19.59 0.46 44.58
N PHE A 397 -18.54 0.74 43.81
CA PHE A 397 -18.47 1.87 42.89
C PHE A 397 -17.98 1.44 41.51
N VAL A 398 -18.27 2.26 40.49
CA VAL A 398 -17.41 2.36 39.30
C VAL A 398 -16.34 3.41 39.60
N VAL A 399 -15.07 3.01 39.55
CA VAL A 399 -13.93 3.88 39.85
C VAL A 399 -13.53 4.66 38.61
N LEU A 400 -13.48 5.98 38.70
CA LEU A 400 -13.01 6.87 37.64
C LEU A 400 -11.54 7.23 37.88
N ILE A 401 -10.69 6.98 36.89
CA ILE A 401 -9.23 7.22 36.97
C ILE A 401 -8.75 7.98 35.73
N GLY A 402 -7.94 9.03 35.93
CA GLY A 402 -7.33 9.76 34.82
C GLY A 402 -6.13 9.02 34.22
N ARG A 403 -6.09 8.90 32.89
CA ARG A 403 -4.89 8.47 32.15
C ARG A 403 -3.76 9.51 32.34
N GLY A 404 -2.50 9.07 32.20
CA GLY A 404 -1.35 9.98 32.24
C GLY A 404 -0.02 9.26 32.44
N THR A 405 0.84 9.77 33.32
CA THR A 405 2.30 9.51 33.33
C THR A 405 2.77 8.14 33.82
N CYS A 406 1.89 7.31 34.38
CA CYS A 406 2.20 5.95 34.84
C CYS A 406 1.26 4.94 34.18
N LEU A 407 1.63 3.65 34.22
CA LEU A 407 0.90 2.60 33.51
C LEU A 407 -0.55 2.49 33.98
N VAL A 408 -1.48 2.30 33.04
CA VAL A 408 -2.90 2.14 33.36
C VAL A 408 -3.12 0.91 34.25
N SER A 409 -2.39 -0.18 34.01
CA SER A 409 -2.36 -1.37 34.86
C SER A 409 -1.99 -1.07 36.33
N GLU A 410 -1.00 -0.20 36.57
CA GLU A 410 -0.54 0.18 37.91
C GLU A 410 -1.60 1.00 38.65
N LYS A 411 -2.21 1.98 37.96
CA LYS A 411 -3.33 2.77 38.49
C LYS A 411 -4.50 1.89 38.92
N ILE A 412 -4.85 0.90 38.09
CA ILE A 412 -5.94 -0.04 38.39
C ILE A 412 -5.55 -1.00 39.52
N GLN A 413 -4.32 -1.52 39.56
CA GLN A 413 -3.84 -2.37 40.66
C GLN A 413 -3.94 -1.66 42.02
N ASN A 414 -3.61 -0.37 42.08
CA ASN A 414 -3.80 0.46 43.28
C ASN A 414 -5.28 0.53 43.71
N ALA A 415 -6.23 0.57 42.76
CA ALA A 415 -7.68 0.56 43.05
C ALA A 415 -8.20 -0.84 43.44
N VAL A 416 -7.72 -1.90 42.78
CA VAL A 416 -8.05 -3.31 43.09
C VAL A 416 -7.60 -3.66 44.51
N ALA A 417 -6.44 -3.17 44.96
CA ALA A 417 -5.97 -3.28 46.34
C ALA A 417 -6.86 -2.59 47.39
N LYS A 418 -7.94 -1.92 46.96
CA LYS A 418 -8.98 -1.26 47.77
C LYS A 418 -10.40 -1.76 47.43
N GLY A 419 -10.48 -2.88 46.72
CA GLY A 419 -11.72 -3.59 46.39
C GLY A 419 -12.35 -3.23 45.04
N ALA A 420 -11.74 -2.37 44.21
CA ALA A 420 -12.33 -1.92 42.96
C ALA A 420 -12.54 -3.10 41.98
N LYS A 421 -13.77 -3.27 41.50
CA LYS A 421 -14.13 -4.29 40.50
C LYS A 421 -14.42 -3.73 39.11
N TYR A 422 -14.77 -2.45 39.05
CA TYR A 422 -15.25 -1.78 37.85
C TYR A 422 -14.50 -0.45 37.71
N VAL A 423 -13.80 -0.24 36.60
CA VAL A 423 -12.97 0.96 36.39
C VAL A 423 -13.27 1.58 35.02
N LEU A 424 -13.55 2.88 35.00
CA LEU A 424 -13.49 3.67 33.78
C LEU A 424 -12.25 4.58 33.82
N VAL A 425 -11.39 4.40 32.84
CA VAL A 425 -10.26 5.29 32.58
C VAL A 425 -10.77 6.44 31.72
N TYR A 426 -10.65 7.69 32.15
CA TYR A 426 -10.87 8.82 31.25
C TYR A 426 -9.56 9.18 30.54
N ASN A 427 -9.61 9.28 29.22
CA ASN A 427 -8.45 9.55 28.38
C ASN A 427 -7.91 10.97 28.65
N ASN A 428 -6.60 11.17 28.51
CA ASN A 428 -5.93 12.48 28.69
C ASN A 428 -5.53 13.14 27.36
N GLU A 429 -5.91 12.51 26.25
CA GLU A 429 -5.62 12.91 24.87
C GLU A 429 -6.91 12.79 24.06
N THR A 430 -7.11 13.74 23.13
CA THR A 430 -8.21 13.74 22.16
C THR A 430 -7.89 12.84 20.96
N GLY A 431 -8.85 12.61 20.08
CA GLY A 431 -8.60 12.04 18.74
C GLY A 431 -8.45 10.51 18.69
N THR A 432 -7.74 9.89 19.63
CA THR A 432 -7.54 8.43 19.65
C THR A 432 -7.74 7.82 21.04
N PHE A 433 -8.66 6.86 21.09
CA PHE A 433 -8.53 5.75 22.01
C PHE A 433 -7.36 4.85 21.56
N SER A 434 -6.79 4.09 22.50
CA SER A 434 -5.62 3.23 22.26
C SER A 434 -5.66 2.07 23.22
N ASP A 435 -5.39 0.85 22.74
CA ASP A 435 -5.46 -0.39 23.52
C ASP A 435 -4.99 -0.21 24.96
N LEU A 436 -5.90 -0.40 25.91
CA LEU A 436 -5.58 -0.31 27.33
C LEU A 436 -4.64 -1.45 27.69
N ASN A 437 -3.34 -1.17 27.83
CA ASN A 437 -2.39 -2.16 28.36
C ASN A 437 -2.70 -2.43 29.84
N LEU A 438 -3.45 -3.51 30.08
CA LEU A 438 -3.87 -3.98 31.40
C LEU A 438 -2.77 -4.80 32.11
N GLY A 439 -1.68 -5.13 31.44
CA GLY A 439 -0.49 -5.77 32.02
C GLY A 439 -0.78 -7.15 32.63
N GLN A 440 -0.76 -7.23 33.96
CA GLN A 440 -1.01 -8.47 34.73
C GLN A 440 -2.41 -8.53 35.39
N LEU A 441 -3.34 -7.66 34.97
CA LEU A 441 -4.72 -7.75 35.42
C LEU A 441 -5.41 -8.96 34.78
N THR A 442 -6.34 -9.57 35.52
CA THR A 442 -7.16 -10.70 35.04
C THR A 442 -8.61 -10.49 35.48
N PRO A 443 -9.59 -11.17 34.85
CA PRO A 443 -11.00 -11.15 35.27
C PRO A 443 -11.25 -11.54 36.75
N ASP A 444 -10.33 -12.27 37.38
CA ASP A 444 -10.39 -12.62 38.81
C ASP A 444 -10.09 -11.41 39.72
N ASN A 445 -9.21 -10.51 39.27
CA ASN A 445 -8.72 -9.36 40.03
C ASN A 445 -9.57 -8.09 39.78
N VAL A 446 -10.07 -7.90 38.56
CA VAL A 446 -10.97 -6.80 38.18
C VAL A 446 -12.01 -7.33 37.21
N THR A 447 -13.28 -6.96 37.40
CA THR A 447 -14.41 -7.53 36.64
C THR A 447 -14.66 -6.79 35.33
N ALA A 448 -14.47 -5.46 35.31
CA ALA A 448 -14.48 -4.69 34.06
C ALA A 448 -13.58 -3.45 34.11
N VAL A 449 -12.93 -3.16 32.99
CA VAL A 449 -12.12 -1.99 32.69
C VAL A 449 -12.51 -1.50 31.30
N SER A 450 -12.70 -0.19 31.14
CA SER A 450 -12.97 0.45 29.84
C SER A 450 -12.46 1.88 29.81
N MET A 451 -12.26 2.43 28.62
CA MET A 451 -11.90 3.84 28.43
C MET A 451 -13.12 4.68 28.04
N ILE A 452 -13.15 5.95 28.47
CA ILE A 452 -14.06 6.99 27.99
C ILE A 452 -13.26 8.17 27.44
N ASN A 453 -13.86 8.91 26.52
CA ASN A 453 -13.25 10.12 25.96
C ASN A 453 -13.03 11.21 27.04
N PRO A 454 -12.13 12.19 26.81
CA PRO A 454 -11.86 13.24 27.78
C PRO A 454 -13.13 14.01 28.20
N GLU A 455 -14.04 14.27 27.27
CA GLU A 455 -15.23 15.10 27.48
C GLU A 455 -16.24 14.44 28.43
N THR A 456 -16.45 13.13 28.30
CA THR A 456 -17.29 12.35 29.25
C THR A 456 -16.61 12.26 30.61
N GLY A 457 -15.28 12.14 30.62
CA GLY A 457 -14.46 12.26 31.83
C GLY A 457 -14.70 13.58 32.56
N GLU A 458 -14.59 14.71 31.86
CA GLU A 458 -14.86 16.05 32.42
C GLU A 458 -16.29 16.18 32.95
N ILE A 459 -17.30 15.70 32.23
CA ILE A 459 -18.70 15.71 32.68
C ILE A 459 -18.86 14.92 33.99
N PHE A 460 -18.25 13.73 34.06
CA PHE A 460 -18.35 12.84 35.22
C PHE A 460 -17.60 13.39 36.44
N ILE A 461 -16.36 13.81 36.25
CA ILE A 461 -15.53 14.42 37.31
C ILE A 461 -16.15 15.74 37.79
N LYS A 462 -16.71 16.55 36.89
CA LYS A 462 -17.47 17.76 37.28
C LYS A 462 -18.72 17.43 38.08
N ALA A 463 -19.48 16.39 37.72
CA ALA A 463 -20.67 16.00 38.49
C ALA A 463 -20.30 15.66 39.94
N LEU A 464 -19.23 14.86 40.14
CA LEU A 464 -18.73 14.51 41.47
C LEU A 464 -18.16 15.74 42.22
N LYS A 465 -17.42 16.62 41.53
CA LYS A 465 -16.87 17.88 42.07
C LYS A 465 -17.96 18.87 42.52
N ASP A 466 -19.08 18.92 41.80
CA ASP A 466 -20.27 19.69 42.16
C ASP A 466 -21.08 19.02 43.32
N GLY A 467 -20.58 17.93 43.91
CA GLY A 467 -21.23 17.20 45.02
C GLY A 467 -22.43 16.36 44.62
N LYS A 468 -22.59 16.04 43.32
CA LYS A 468 -23.76 15.33 42.78
C LYS A 468 -23.53 13.82 42.78
N LYS A 469 -24.60 13.05 43.02
CA LYS A 469 -24.60 11.60 42.88
C LYS A 469 -24.59 11.23 41.39
N LEU A 470 -23.44 10.84 40.87
CA LEU A 470 -23.32 10.20 39.55
C LEU A 470 -23.55 8.69 39.71
N THR A 471 -24.48 8.12 38.93
CA THR A 471 -24.73 6.67 38.87
C THR A 471 -24.52 6.21 37.44
N LEU A 472 -23.73 5.15 37.24
CA LEU A 472 -23.44 4.58 35.94
C LEU A 472 -24.19 3.25 35.77
N LYS A 473 -24.92 3.16 34.65
CA LYS A 473 -25.68 1.99 34.18
C LYS A 473 -24.99 1.46 32.94
N MET A 474 -24.09 0.53 33.17
CA MET A 474 -23.28 -0.07 32.12
C MET A 474 -24.04 -1.23 31.47
N VAL A 475 -23.76 -1.44 30.19
CA VAL A 475 -24.32 -2.54 29.38
C VAL A 475 -23.14 -3.30 28.78
N GLY A 476 -23.15 -4.63 28.87
CA GLY A 476 -22.10 -5.48 28.31
C GLY A 476 -22.05 -5.37 26.77
N PRO A 477 -20.87 -5.51 26.13
CA PRO A 477 -20.69 -5.31 24.68
C PRO A 477 -21.63 -6.11 23.77
N GLU A 478 -22.09 -7.28 24.22
CA GLU A 478 -23.03 -8.15 23.50
C GLU A 478 -24.48 -7.63 23.48
N LYS A 479 -24.80 -6.62 24.31
CA LYS A 479 -26.16 -6.11 24.56
C LYS A 479 -26.29 -4.60 24.35
N SER A 480 -25.17 -3.90 24.22
CA SER A 480 -25.12 -2.49 23.84
C SER A 480 -25.22 -2.36 22.32
N GLY A 481 -26.05 -1.43 21.85
CA GLY A 481 -26.00 -1.01 20.46
C GLY A 481 -24.69 -0.26 20.16
N PRO A 482 -24.11 -0.41 18.96
CA PRO A 482 -22.91 0.31 18.56
C PRO A 482 -23.21 1.82 18.43
N TRP A 483 -22.37 2.65 19.02
CA TRP A 483 -22.44 4.11 18.93
C TRP A 483 -21.23 4.64 18.16
N ILE A 484 -21.44 5.27 17.01
CA ILE A 484 -20.37 6.01 16.33
C ILE A 484 -20.19 7.37 17.00
N GLN A 485 -18.97 7.67 17.43
CA GLN A 485 -18.51 9.04 17.61
C GLN A 485 -17.50 9.36 16.50
N SER A 486 -17.43 10.63 16.09
CA SER A 486 -16.30 11.17 15.33
C SER A 486 -15.67 12.30 16.12
N VAL A 487 -14.34 12.38 16.11
CA VAL A 487 -13.56 13.42 16.77
C VAL A 487 -12.54 14.00 15.78
N ASN A 488 -12.29 15.31 15.88
CA ASN A 488 -11.39 16.01 14.97
C ASN A 488 -9.99 15.36 14.97
N ASN A 489 -9.43 15.12 13.78
CA ASN A 489 -8.04 14.71 13.61
C ASN A 489 -7.14 15.95 13.62
N THR A 490 -6.66 16.34 14.80
CA THR A 490 -5.79 17.51 15.01
C THR A 490 -4.36 17.32 14.52
N ASP A 491 -3.94 16.07 14.29
CA ASP A 491 -2.52 15.70 14.25
C ASP A 491 -2.07 15.48 12.79
N THR A 492 -2.93 14.80 12.01
CA THR A 492 -2.70 14.44 10.61
C THR A 492 -3.88 14.79 9.68
N GLY A 493 -4.94 15.42 10.19
CA GLY A 493 -6.17 15.66 9.41
C GLY A 493 -5.93 16.52 8.17
N GLY A 494 -6.08 15.93 6.98
CA GLY A 494 -5.77 16.57 5.70
C GLY A 494 -4.30 16.46 5.26
N ALA A 495 -3.41 15.87 6.06
CA ALA A 495 -2.07 15.47 5.60
C ALA A 495 -2.13 14.26 4.68
N VAL A 496 -1.07 14.04 3.90
CA VAL A 496 -0.78 12.70 3.38
C VAL A 496 -0.54 11.77 4.57
N SER A 497 -1.08 10.57 4.55
CA SER A 497 -0.85 9.56 5.58
C SER A 497 0.63 9.17 5.64
N ASP A 498 1.16 8.96 6.85
CA ASP A 498 2.53 8.53 7.13
C ASP A 498 2.93 7.24 6.39
N PHE A 499 1.99 6.30 6.29
CA PHE A 499 2.16 5.04 5.57
C PHE A 499 2.05 5.14 4.05
N SER A 500 1.64 6.27 3.45
CA SER A 500 1.41 6.33 1.99
C SER A 500 2.72 6.17 1.22
N THR A 501 2.85 5.11 0.41
CA THR A 501 4.07 4.82 -0.36
C THR A 501 4.43 5.95 -1.34
N TRP A 502 5.73 6.24 -1.41
CA TRP A 502 6.29 7.32 -2.23
C TRP A 502 6.81 6.81 -3.57
N GLY A 503 6.62 7.61 -4.61
CA GLY A 503 7.36 7.46 -5.86
C GLY A 503 8.72 8.17 -5.83
N PRO A 504 9.25 8.59 -6.99
CA PRO A 504 8.77 8.28 -8.34
C PRO A 504 9.05 6.80 -8.71
N THR A 505 8.92 6.43 -9.98
CA THR A 505 9.53 5.17 -10.48
C THR A 505 11.05 5.35 -10.68
N PHE A 506 11.78 4.26 -10.91
CA PHE A 506 13.21 4.34 -11.23
C PHE A 506 13.47 4.92 -12.64
N GLU A 507 12.46 4.92 -13.52
CA GLU A 507 12.47 5.67 -14.78
C GLU A 507 12.17 7.18 -14.60
N MET A 508 11.99 7.65 -13.36
CA MET A 508 11.60 9.03 -13.00
C MET A 508 10.18 9.43 -13.44
N ASP A 509 9.26 8.48 -13.64
CA ASP A 509 7.84 8.80 -13.84
C ASP A 509 7.18 9.26 -12.54
N THR A 510 6.34 10.29 -12.61
CA THR A 510 5.68 10.86 -11.43
C THR A 510 4.65 9.87 -10.87
N LYS A 511 4.86 9.46 -9.61
CA LYS A 511 3.95 8.64 -8.81
C LYS A 511 3.99 9.17 -7.36
N PRO A 512 2.87 9.19 -6.62
CA PRO A 512 1.49 8.95 -7.07
C PRO A 512 0.98 10.06 -8.02
N GLN A 513 -0.14 9.82 -8.70
CA GLN A 513 -0.78 10.79 -9.60
C GLN A 513 -1.47 11.92 -8.81
N TYR A 514 -2.25 11.52 -7.80
CA TYR A 514 -2.97 12.36 -6.84
C TYR A 514 -3.38 11.46 -5.67
N GLY A 515 -4.06 11.99 -4.65
CA GLY A 515 -4.58 11.19 -3.55
C GLY A 515 -6.01 11.49 -3.15
N ALA A 516 -6.59 10.55 -2.42
CA ALA A 516 -7.92 10.62 -1.83
C ALA A 516 -7.88 10.12 -0.37
N ILE A 517 -9.00 10.07 0.32
CA ILE A 517 -9.02 9.78 1.77
C ILE A 517 -8.84 8.28 2.02
N GLY A 518 -7.72 7.92 2.64
CA GLY A 518 -7.37 6.54 2.97
C GLY A 518 -7.12 6.29 4.46
N GLY A 519 -6.88 7.35 5.25
CA GLY A 519 -6.67 7.23 6.70
C GLY A 519 -7.95 7.35 7.52
N ASN A 520 -8.24 6.37 8.36
CA ASN A 520 -9.40 6.31 9.29
C ASN A 520 -10.76 6.30 8.55
N VAL A 521 -10.92 5.40 7.58
CA VAL A 521 -12.12 5.29 6.74
C VAL A 521 -13.05 4.20 7.26
N LEU A 522 -14.27 4.62 7.63
CA LEU A 522 -15.40 3.73 7.89
C LEU A 522 -15.97 3.20 6.58
N SER A 523 -16.17 1.89 6.49
CA SER A 523 -16.92 1.24 5.41
C SER A 523 -17.57 -0.07 5.90
N THR A 524 -18.25 -0.75 4.99
CA THR A 524 -18.80 -2.10 5.14
C THR A 524 -17.71 -3.16 5.38
N TYR A 525 -18.10 -4.33 5.87
CA TYR A 525 -17.24 -5.48 6.11
C TYR A 525 -18.08 -6.77 6.05
N LEU A 526 -17.49 -7.95 6.21
CA LEU A 526 -18.23 -9.22 6.18
C LEU A 526 -19.36 -9.22 7.22
N ARG A 527 -20.59 -9.59 6.82
CA ARG A 527 -21.71 -9.75 7.77
C ARG A 527 -21.40 -10.78 8.86
N SER A 528 -20.65 -11.84 8.51
CA SER A 528 -20.22 -12.89 9.45
C SER A 528 -19.28 -12.37 10.55
N GLU A 529 -18.62 -11.24 10.30
CA GLU A 529 -17.66 -10.56 11.20
C GLU A 529 -18.13 -9.14 11.55
N GLY A 530 -19.45 -8.94 11.69
CA GLY A 530 -20.02 -7.72 12.26
C GLY A 530 -20.38 -6.60 11.26
N SER A 531 -20.26 -6.81 9.95
CA SER A 531 -20.78 -5.92 8.88
C SER A 531 -20.07 -4.57 8.67
N TYR A 532 -19.25 -4.06 9.60
CA TYR A 532 -18.53 -2.77 9.43
C TYR A 532 -17.12 -2.78 10.03
N ALA A 533 -16.23 -1.97 9.45
CA ALA A 533 -14.87 -1.77 9.94
C ALA A 533 -14.33 -0.34 9.66
N ILE A 534 -13.35 0.09 10.46
CA ILE A 534 -12.55 1.30 10.22
C ILE A 534 -11.12 0.88 9.89
N TYR A 535 -10.68 1.16 8.67
CA TYR A 535 -9.33 0.83 8.19
C TYR A 535 -8.52 2.09 7.88
N SER A 536 -7.20 1.94 7.73
CA SER A 536 -6.32 2.95 7.14
C SER A 536 -5.39 2.30 6.11
N GLY A 537 -5.36 2.85 4.90
CA GLY A 537 -4.51 2.36 3.82
C GLY A 537 -4.76 3.10 2.50
N THR A 538 -3.80 3.10 1.58
CA THR A 538 -4.05 3.51 0.17
C THR A 538 -5.10 2.62 -0.51
N SER A 539 -5.28 1.40 0.01
CA SER A 539 -6.38 0.50 -0.28
C SER A 539 -7.78 1.11 -0.06
N MET A 540 -7.91 2.15 0.77
CA MET A 540 -9.17 2.87 1.03
C MET A 540 -9.30 4.15 0.18
N SER A 541 -8.19 4.82 -0.16
CA SER A 541 -8.24 5.99 -1.06
C SER A 541 -8.46 5.61 -2.52
N CYS A 542 -7.94 4.47 -2.95
CA CYS A 542 -8.11 3.93 -4.30
C CYS A 542 -9.59 3.77 -4.74
N PRO A 543 -10.49 3.10 -3.99
CA PRO A 543 -11.91 3.04 -4.33
C PRO A 543 -12.62 4.40 -4.25
N GLN A 544 -12.16 5.34 -3.41
CA GLN A 544 -12.72 6.68 -3.40
C GLN A 544 -12.40 7.42 -4.72
N ALA A 545 -11.18 7.29 -5.22
CA ALA A 545 -10.80 7.81 -6.54
C ALA A 545 -11.63 7.16 -7.67
N ALA A 546 -11.87 5.84 -7.63
CA ALA A 546 -12.74 5.16 -8.59
C ALA A 546 -14.17 5.73 -8.59
N GLY A 547 -14.74 5.96 -7.40
CA GLY A 547 -16.04 6.61 -7.25
C GLY A 547 -16.06 8.03 -7.81
N ILE A 548 -15.03 8.84 -7.53
CA ILE A 548 -14.89 10.20 -8.06
C ILE A 548 -14.84 10.21 -9.60
N ILE A 549 -14.10 9.29 -10.21
CA ILE A 549 -14.06 9.15 -11.68
C ILE A 549 -15.46 8.80 -12.23
N ALA A 550 -16.24 7.97 -11.53
CA ALA A 550 -17.62 7.67 -11.94
C ALA A 550 -18.55 8.91 -11.86
N LEU A 551 -18.39 9.75 -10.84
CA LEU A 551 -19.12 11.03 -10.76
C LEU A 551 -18.72 11.98 -11.89
N ILE A 552 -17.42 12.11 -12.16
CA ILE A 552 -16.89 12.97 -13.24
C ILE A 552 -17.38 12.48 -14.61
N ARG A 553 -17.35 11.17 -14.88
CA ARG A 553 -17.87 10.59 -16.13
C ARG A 553 -19.39 10.76 -16.30
N GLN A 554 -20.17 10.85 -15.22
CA GLN A 554 -21.59 11.24 -15.31
C GLN A 554 -21.76 12.73 -15.70
N VAL A 555 -20.82 13.62 -15.34
CA VAL A 555 -20.88 15.06 -15.67
C VAL A 555 -20.30 15.37 -17.06
N ARG A 556 -19.14 14.79 -17.40
CA ARG A 556 -18.35 15.09 -18.60
C ARG A 556 -18.54 14.09 -19.75
N GLY A 557 -19.18 12.94 -19.47
CA GLY A 557 -19.27 11.82 -20.40
C GLY A 557 -18.02 10.93 -20.38
N ALA A 558 -17.86 10.09 -21.41
CA ALA A 558 -16.69 9.24 -21.58
C ALA A 558 -15.51 10.02 -22.17
N ILE A 559 -14.82 10.76 -21.30
CA ILE A 559 -13.49 11.34 -21.58
C ILE A 559 -12.39 10.28 -21.45
N SER A 560 -11.22 10.52 -22.04
CA SER A 560 -10.11 9.55 -22.04
C SER A 560 -9.47 9.36 -20.66
N PRO A 561 -8.82 8.22 -20.37
CA PRO A 561 -8.12 8.02 -19.09
C PRO A 561 -7.01 9.03 -18.83
N GLN A 562 -6.27 9.44 -19.87
CA GLN A 562 -5.28 10.51 -19.76
C GLN A 562 -5.95 11.85 -19.42
N GLU A 563 -7.06 12.20 -20.07
CA GLU A 563 -7.82 13.40 -19.72
C GLU A 563 -8.39 13.33 -18.28
N ILE A 564 -8.71 12.14 -17.78
CA ILE A 564 -9.13 11.92 -16.39
C ILE A 564 -7.95 12.14 -15.41
N GLU A 565 -6.77 11.57 -15.71
CA GLU A 565 -5.57 11.75 -14.90
C GLU A 565 -5.11 13.21 -14.89
N ASP A 566 -5.01 13.83 -16.07
CA ASP A 566 -4.64 15.22 -16.27
C ASP A 566 -5.58 16.15 -15.48
N LEU A 567 -6.91 15.97 -15.62
CA LEU A 567 -7.94 16.76 -14.95
C LEU A 567 -7.94 16.58 -13.42
N LEU A 568 -7.73 15.36 -12.93
CA LEU A 568 -7.70 15.07 -11.50
C LEU A 568 -6.42 15.57 -10.84
N SER A 569 -5.26 15.39 -11.48
CA SER A 569 -4.00 16.00 -11.03
C SER A 569 -4.13 17.53 -11.02
N SER A 570 -4.58 18.13 -12.12
CA SER A 570 -4.59 19.59 -12.28
C SER A 570 -5.53 20.33 -11.33
N ASN A 571 -6.64 19.70 -10.92
CA ASN A 571 -7.64 20.28 -10.00
C ASN A 571 -7.49 19.76 -8.56
N SER A 572 -6.48 18.94 -8.26
CA SER A 572 -6.18 18.54 -6.88
C SER A 572 -5.59 19.70 -6.06
N ASN A 573 -5.69 19.60 -4.74
CA ASN A 573 -5.25 20.62 -3.79
C ASN A 573 -3.98 20.15 -3.04
N PRO A 574 -2.78 20.67 -3.38
CA PRO A 574 -1.53 20.32 -2.70
C PRO A 574 -1.54 20.68 -1.22
N GLN A 575 -1.23 19.71 -0.36
CA GLN A 575 -1.24 19.86 1.09
C GLN A 575 0.15 20.18 1.66
N LEU A 576 0.15 20.72 2.87
CA LEU A 576 1.35 20.98 3.67
C LEU A 576 2.02 19.67 4.10
N PHE A 577 3.35 19.70 4.22
CA PHE A 577 4.13 18.56 4.72
C PHE A 577 3.81 18.28 6.19
N ASN A 578 3.73 16.99 6.53
CA ASN A 578 3.55 16.51 7.88
C ASN A 578 4.49 15.31 8.08
N ASP A 579 5.22 15.27 9.18
CA ASP A 579 6.20 14.21 9.51
C ASP A 579 5.60 13.02 10.27
N GLY A 580 4.26 12.93 10.32
CA GLY A 580 3.50 12.02 11.17
C GLY A 580 3.27 12.54 12.59
N THR A 581 3.85 13.68 12.96
CA THR A 581 3.71 14.30 14.30
C THR A 581 3.19 15.74 14.28
N LYS A 582 3.46 16.49 13.20
CA LYS A 582 3.05 17.90 13.05
C LYS A 582 3.07 18.35 11.59
N PHE A 583 2.32 19.40 11.28
CA PHE A 583 2.42 20.14 10.02
C PHE A 583 3.59 21.14 9.99
N TYR A 584 4.11 21.38 8.80
CA TYR A 584 5.08 22.43 8.45
C TYR A 584 4.45 23.51 7.55
N ASP A 585 5.13 24.62 7.33
CA ASP A 585 4.65 25.77 6.53
C ASP A 585 4.92 25.65 5.01
N TYR A 586 5.49 24.53 4.57
CA TYR A 586 5.80 24.20 3.19
C TYR A 586 4.99 23.00 2.68
N LEU A 587 4.80 22.90 1.36
CA LEU A 587 4.05 21.81 0.72
C LEU A 587 4.82 20.48 0.80
N ALA A 588 4.09 19.38 0.95
CA ALA A 588 4.63 18.03 0.79
C ALA A 588 5.17 17.83 -0.65
N PRO A 589 6.27 17.09 -0.81
CA PRO A 589 6.93 16.90 -2.11
C PRO A 589 6.03 16.09 -3.06
N VAL A 590 6.15 16.33 -4.36
CA VAL A 590 5.30 15.69 -5.37
C VAL A 590 5.35 14.15 -5.31
N PRO A 591 6.50 13.48 -5.12
CA PRO A 591 6.55 12.01 -4.95
C PRO A 591 5.79 11.44 -3.75
N GLN A 592 5.34 12.27 -2.80
CA GLN A 592 4.49 11.86 -1.68
C GLN A 592 3.00 12.01 -2.01
N GLN A 593 2.60 13.02 -2.80
CA GLN A 593 1.19 13.42 -2.94
C GLN A 593 0.64 13.59 -4.38
N GLY A 594 1.48 13.55 -5.41
CA GLY A 594 1.07 13.86 -6.79
C GLY A 594 0.53 15.28 -6.93
N GLY A 595 -0.63 15.45 -7.56
CA GLY A 595 -1.42 16.69 -7.55
C GLY A 595 -1.96 17.13 -6.19
N GLY A 596 -1.85 16.28 -5.16
CA GLY A 596 -2.41 16.53 -3.83
C GLY A 596 -3.77 15.88 -3.63
N LEU A 597 -4.60 16.49 -2.77
CA LEU A 597 -5.92 15.95 -2.40
C LEU A 597 -6.97 16.29 -3.47
N VAL A 598 -7.55 15.26 -4.09
CA VAL A 598 -8.56 15.39 -5.15
C VAL A 598 -9.74 16.30 -4.77
N GLN A 599 -10.10 17.22 -5.67
CA GLN A 599 -11.29 18.08 -5.55
C GLN A 599 -12.29 17.73 -6.67
N ALA A 600 -13.18 16.78 -6.40
CA ALA A 600 -14.01 16.11 -7.40
C ALA A 600 -14.96 17.04 -8.17
N TYR A 601 -15.55 18.02 -7.49
CA TYR A 601 -16.50 18.96 -8.12
C TYR A 601 -15.79 19.96 -9.02
N ASP A 602 -14.70 20.55 -8.54
CA ASP A 602 -13.93 21.53 -9.30
C ASP A 602 -13.35 20.85 -10.55
N ALA A 603 -12.83 19.62 -10.42
CA ALA A 603 -12.47 18.76 -11.56
C ALA A 603 -13.66 18.50 -12.52
N ALA A 604 -14.82 18.05 -12.01
CA ALA A 604 -15.98 17.73 -12.84
C ALA A 604 -16.43 18.91 -13.72
N TYR A 605 -16.42 20.13 -13.17
CA TYR A 605 -16.89 21.34 -13.85
C TYR A 605 -15.79 22.20 -14.49
N SER A 606 -14.52 21.81 -14.37
CA SER A 606 -13.38 22.61 -14.85
C SER A 606 -13.47 22.92 -16.36
N THR A 607 -13.40 24.22 -16.69
CA THR A 607 -13.35 24.75 -18.06
C THR A 607 -11.92 24.88 -18.60
N ALA A 608 -10.94 25.00 -17.71
CA ALA A 608 -9.53 25.07 -18.03
C ALA A 608 -8.90 23.68 -17.91
N LEU A 609 -8.35 23.17 -19.02
CA LEU A 609 -7.72 21.85 -19.08
C LEU A 609 -6.22 21.99 -19.26
N LEU A 610 -5.46 21.28 -18.42
CA LEU A 610 -4.02 21.10 -18.56
C LEU A 610 -3.72 19.70 -19.14
N SER A 611 -2.55 19.55 -19.74
CA SER A 611 -1.97 18.26 -20.11
C SER A 611 -0.45 18.45 -20.35
N PRO A 612 0.43 17.53 -19.93
CA PRO A 612 0.15 16.29 -19.18
C PRO A 612 -0.16 16.53 -17.69
N SER A 613 -0.45 15.45 -16.96
CA SER A 613 -0.75 15.40 -15.52
C SER A 613 0.40 15.86 -14.62
N SER A 614 1.64 15.82 -15.08
CA SER A 614 2.85 16.25 -14.36
C SER A 614 4.05 16.44 -15.29
N LEU A 615 5.09 17.15 -14.83
CA LEU A 615 6.34 17.37 -15.58
C LEU A 615 7.56 16.78 -14.83
N SER A 616 8.15 15.71 -15.35
CA SER A 616 9.39 15.16 -14.82
C SER A 616 10.60 15.66 -15.61
N PHE A 617 11.43 16.51 -14.98
CA PHE A 617 12.69 17.01 -15.54
C PHE A 617 13.84 15.97 -15.48
N ASN A 618 13.56 14.78 -14.93
CA ASN A 618 14.49 13.65 -14.78
C ASN A 618 15.69 13.94 -13.86
N ASP A 619 16.69 13.06 -13.87
CA ASP A 619 17.95 13.18 -13.15
C ASP A 619 18.97 14.11 -13.84
N THR A 620 20.14 14.31 -13.23
CA THR A 620 21.16 15.25 -13.71
C THR A 620 21.89 14.78 -14.97
N GLU A 621 21.88 13.48 -15.28
CA GLU A 621 22.50 12.91 -16.49
C GLU A 621 21.53 12.94 -17.68
N HIS A 622 20.26 12.68 -17.41
CA HIS A 622 19.16 12.64 -18.38
C HIS A 622 18.33 13.94 -18.40
N PHE A 623 18.88 15.02 -17.85
CA PHE A 623 18.16 16.25 -17.52
C PHE A 623 17.45 16.91 -18.71
N ALA A 624 16.12 16.96 -18.65
CA ALA A 624 15.32 17.71 -19.60
C ALA A 624 15.43 19.22 -19.31
N LYS A 625 16.08 19.97 -20.20
CA LYS A 625 16.29 21.43 -20.00
C LYS A 625 15.01 22.25 -20.12
N SER A 626 14.10 21.82 -20.99
CA SER A 626 12.75 22.35 -21.08
C SER A 626 11.74 21.25 -21.40
N LEU A 627 10.52 21.45 -20.90
CA LEU A 627 9.34 20.63 -21.09
C LEU A 627 8.18 21.51 -21.50
N ASN A 628 7.10 20.91 -21.99
CA ASN A 628 5.91 21.63 -22.43
C ASN A 628 4.67 21.13 -21.70
N PHE A 629 3.73 22.03 -21.42
CA PHE A 629 2.34 21.68 -21.12
C PHE A 629 1.39 22.45 -22.05
N THR A 630 0.22 21.90 -22.31
CA THR A 630 -0.87 22.62 -22.99
C THR A 630 -1.89 23.10 -21.98
N LEU A 631 -2.39 24.33 -22.16
CA LEU A 631 -3.54 24.89 -21.48
C LEU A 631 -4.64 25.15 -22.51
N ARG A 632 -5.85 24.65 -22.26
CA ARG A 632 -7.02 24.78 -23.13
C ARG A 632 -8.22 25.36 -22.38
N ASN A 633 -8.83 26.39 -22.95
CA ASN A 633 -10.12 26.90 -22.49
C ASN A 633 -11.27 26.17 -23.20
N THR A 634 -12.25 25.67 -22.45
CA THR A 634 -13.43 24.96 -22.99
C THR A 634 -14.76 25.68 -22.71
N ASP A 635 -14.78 26.84 -22.01
CA ASP A 635 -15.93 27.75 -22.06
C ASP A 635 -16.03 28.35 -23.49
N SER A 636 -17.22 28.82 -23.84
CA SER A 636 -17.48 29.77 -24.91
C SER A 636 -16.81 31.15 -24.74
N LYS A 637 -16.55 31.57 -23.49
CA LYS A 637 -16.03 32.90 -23.16
C LYS A 637 -14.50 32.93 -23.13
N PRO A 638 -13.87 34.06 -23.48
CA PRO A 638 -12.43 34.23 -23.29
C PRO A 638 -12.10 34.32 -21.78
N ALA A 639 -11.01 33.67 -21.38
CA ALA A 639 -10.50 33.67 -20.01
C ALA A 639 -9.00 34.01 -20.00
N THR A 640 -8.55 34.74 -18.98
CA THR A 640 -7.13 35.09 -18.80
C THR A 640 -6.53 34.31 -17.65
N TYR A 641 -5.48 33.56 -17.93
CA TYR A 641 -4.78 32.69 -17.01
C TYR A 641 -3.43 33.30 -16.64
N LYS A 642 -3.13 33.33 -15.34
CA LYS A 642 -1.82 33.71 -14.79
C LYS A 642 -1.08 32.47 -14.34
N ILE A 643 0.15 32.33 -14.83
CA ILE A 643 1.03 31.17 -14.58
C ILE A 643 2.12 31.63 -13.60
N ALA A 644 2.23 30.91 -12.48
CA ALA A 644 3.20 31.19 -11.43
C ALA A 644 3.85 29.88 -10.92
N HIS A 645 4.88 30.02 -10.08
CA HIS A 645 5.62 28.90 -9.51
C HIS A 645 5.42 28.84 -7.99
N LYS A 646 5.16 27.64 -7.47
CA LYS A 646 5.02 27.35 -6.04
C LYS A 646 5.84 26.09 -5.71
N PRO A 647 7.05 26.22 -5.16
CA PRO A 647 7.86 25.05 -4.82
C PRO A 647 7.25 24.24 -3.66
N ALA A 648 7.52 22.94 -3.68
CA ALA A 648 7.42 22.08 -2.50
C ALA A 648 8.81 21.93 -1.86
N ILE A 649 8.88 21.20 -0.74
CA ILE A 649 10.16 20.92 -0.09
C ILE A 649 11.05 20.00 -0.96
N THR A 650 12.36 20.25 -0.95
CA THR A 650 13.35 19.32 -1.53
C THR A 650 13.73 18.30 -0.47
N ILE A 651 13.89 17.03 -0.83
CA ILE A 651 14.20 15.94 0.09
C ILE A 651 15.47 15.20 -0.37
N TYR A 652 16.37 14.86 0.56
CA TYR A 652 17.44 13.91 0.25
C TYR A 652 16.89 12.48 0.24
N THR A 653 17.11 11.78 -0.87
CA THR A 653 16.73 10.37 -1.03
C THR A 653 17.62 9.45 -0.19
N LEU A 654 18.92 9.75 -0.09
CA LEU A 654 19.89 8.92 0.64
C LEU A 654 20.33 9.57 1.97
N ASP A 655 20.62 8.71 2.94
CA ASP A 655 21.15 9.09 4.26
C ASP A 655 22.57 9.68 4.14
N ASN A 656 23.01 10.43 5.14
CA ASN A 656 24.29 11.14 5.09
C ASN A 656 25.48 10.16 5.11
N ASP A 657 26.46 10.40 4.23
CA ASP A 657 27.62 9.51 4.01
C ASP A 657 27.25 8.04 3.70
N SER A 658 26.04 7.80 3.16
CA SER A 658 25.45 6.49 2.92
C SER A 658 24.99 6.32 1.47
N ILE A 659 24.96 5.07 0.99
CA ILE A 659 24.30 4.70 -0.27
C ILE A 659 22.83 4.30 -0.06
N TYR A 660 22.38 4.19 1.19
CA TYR A 660 21.04 3.71 1.53
C TYR A 660 20.03 4.83 1.66
N ILE A 661 18.77 4.50 1.34
CA ILE A 661 17.63 5.40 1.45
C ILE A 661 17.44 5.91 2.88
N TYR A 662 17.26 7.23 2.99
CA TYR A 662 16.78 7.86 4.21
C TYR A 662 15.27 7.51 4.35
N ALA A 663 14.96 6.71 5.37
CA ALA A 663 13.58 6.34 5.74
C ALA A 663 12.75 7.56 6.16
N PHE A 664 11.43 7.51 6.03
CA PHE A 664 10.57 8.62 6.45
C PHE A 664 10.51 8.73 8.00
N PRO A 665 10.54 9.94 8.58
CA PRO A 665 10.75 11.25 7.95
C PRO A 665 12.22 11.48 7.57
N ASN A 666 12.43 11.79 6.29
CA ASN A 666 13.74 12.01 5.68
C ASN A 666 14.14 13.49 5.64
N GLU A 667 15.42 13.76 5.35
CA GLU A 667 15.99 15.10 5.48
C GLU A 667 15.40 16.11 4.49
N ALA A 668 14.61 17.04 5.04
CA ALA A 668 14.03 18.17 4.35
C ALA A 668 15.05 19.30 4.15
N VAL A 669 15.19 19.76 2.91
CA VAL A 669 16.13 20.80 2.49
C VAL A 669 15.36 22.00 1.94
N HIS A 670 15.59 23.19 2.52
CA HIS A 670 15.00 24.45 2.08
C HIS A 670 15.68 25.02 0.82
N ALA A 671 15.77 24.20 -0.23
CA ALA A 671 16.20 24.57 -1.57
C ALA A 671 15.06 24.28 -2.56
N ALA A 672 15.03 25.00 -3.69
CA ALA A 672 14.01 24.83 -4.72
C ALA A 672 14.57 25.16 -6.11
N ALA A 673 14.06 24.48 -7.14
CA ALA A 673 14.39 24.79 -8.52
C ALA A 673 13.71 26.10 -8.95
N THR A 674 14.35 26.86 -9.82
CA THR A 674 13.74 28.04 -10.46
C THR A 674 13.12 27.64 -11.79
N LEU A 675 11.85 27.96 -12.00
CA LEU A 675 11.19 27.77 -13.30
C LEU A 675 11.12 29.08 -14.08
N GLN A 676 11.30 28.98 -15.40
CA GLN A 676 11.00 30.06 -16.35
C GLN A 676 9.95 29.56 -17.35
N PHE A 677 9.04 30.45 -17.76
CA PHE A 677 7.90 30.13 -18.62
C PHE A 677 7.97 30.96 -19.90
N SER A 678 7.59 30.39 -21.04
CA SER A 678 7.49 31.14 -22.30
C SER A 678 6.50 32.31 -22.21
N GLU A 679 5.41 32.13 -21.45
CA GLU A 679 4.42 33.17 -21.13
C GLU A 679 3.97 33.01 -19.66
N THR A 680 3.85 34.11 -18.92
CA THR A 680 3.38 34.11 -17.52
C THR A 680 1.94 34.61 -17.35
N SER A 681 1.34 35.14 -18.42
CA SER A 681 -0.08 35.48 -18.48
C SER A 681 -0.57 35.40 -19.92
N ILE A 682 -1.67 34.68 -20.15
CA ILE A 682 -2.27 34.51 -21.48
C ILE A 682 -3.79 34.63 -21.41
N THR A 683 -4.40 35.26 -22.42
CA THR A 683 -5.85 35.21 -22.64
C THR A 683 -6.15 34.18 -23.73
N LEU A 684 -7.01 33.20 -23.43
CA LEU A 684 -7.47 32.18 -24.37
C LEU A 684 -8.95 32.39 -24.70
N SER A 685 -9.27 32.44 -25.99
CA SER A 685 -10.64 32.41 -26.51
C SER A 685 -11.33 31.08 -26.24
N GLY A 686 -12.64 31.02 -26.40
CA GLY A 686 -13.37 29.77 -26.18
C GLY A 686 -12.97 28.68 -27.17
N GLY A 687 -12.57 27.51 -26.65
CA GLY A 687 -12.01 26.40 -27.43
C GLY A 687 -10.52 26.51 -27.76
N GLU A 688 -9.87 27.64 -27.46
CA GLU A 688 -8.46 27.89 -27.79
C GLU A 688 -7.51 27.06 -26.90
N THR A 689 -6.40 26.60 -27.47
CA THR A 689 -5.36 25.81 -26.79
C THR A 689 -3.99 26.40 -27.06
N LYS A 690 -3.16 26.50 -26.02
CA LYS A 690 -1.79 27.02 -26.09
C LYS A 690 -0.81 26.05 -25.44
N THR A 691 0.31 25.79 -26.12
CA THR A 691 1.50 25.18 -25.50
C THR A 691 2.32 26.25 -24.79
N ILE A 692 2.69 25.99 -23.53
CA ILE A 692 3.61 26.79 -22.71
C ILE A 692 4.88 25.97 -22.52
N GLU A 693 6.04 26.56 -22.84
CA GLU A 693 7.35 25.96 -22.56
C GLU A 693 7.77 26.34 -21.13
N VAL A 694 8.33 25.37 -20.42
CA VAL A 694 8.84 25.49 -19.04
C VAL A 694 10.28 24.99 -19.02
N SER A 695 11.23 25.87 -18.69
CA SER A 695 12.62 25.49 -18.44
C SER A 695 12.95 25.56 -16.95
N ALA A 696 13.65 24.55 -16.43
CA ALA A 696 14.05 24.48 -15.03
C ALA A 696 15.55 24.76 -14.85
N THR A 697 15.89 25.52 -13.80
CA THR A 697 17.23 25.55 -13.20
C THR A 697 17.18 24.77 -11.90
N PRO A 698 17.90 23.63 -11.77
CA PRO A 698 17.97 22.87 -10.52
C PRO A 698 18.51 23.69 -9.33
N PRO A 699 18.24 23.29 -8.08
CA PRO A 699 18.70 24.03 -6.91
C PRO A 699 20.22 23.88 -6.70
N GLU A 700 20.91 24.99 -6.47
CA GLU A 700 22.34 25.00 -6.11
C GLU A 700 22.59 24.51 -4.67
N GLY A 701 23.80 24.03 -4.39
CA GLY A 701 24.26 23.67 -3.04
C GLY A 701 23.80 22.29 -2.52
N LEU A 702 23.06 21.52 -3.30
CA LEU A 702 22.65 20.15 -2.96
C LEU A 702 23.76 19.13 -3.21
N ASP A 703 23.86 18.11 -2.34
CA ASP A 703 24.77 16.98 -2.59
C ASP A 703 24.18 15.99 -3.61
N ALA A 704 24.78 15.97 -4.79
CA ALA A 704 24.45 15.07 -5.87
C ALA A 704 24.67 13.58 -5.53
N LYS A 705 25.47 13.26 -4.50
CA LYS A 705 25.65 11.88 -3.98
C LYS A 705 24.51 11.39 -3.09
N ARG A 706 23.60 12.29 -2.70
CA ARG A 706 22.46 11.97 -1.82
C ARG A 706 21.13 11.96 -2.56
N LEU A 707 21.17 12.07 -3.90
CA LEU A 707 20.01 12.06 -4.80
C LEU A 707 18.91 13.01 -4.31
N ALA A 708 19.19 14.31 -4.30
CA ALA A 708 18.28 15.32 -3.78
C ALA A 708 17.11 15.55 -4.76
N LEU A 709 15.90 15.14 -4.37
CA LEU A 709 14.70 15.27 -5.19
C LEU A 709 14.01 16.60 -4.88
N TRP A 710 14.00 17.47 -5.88
CA TRP A 710 13.35 18.78 -5.84
C TRP A 710 12.04 18.74 -6.61
N SER A 711 10.99 19.38 -6.08
CA SER A 711 9.64 19.30 -6.65
C SER A 711 8.80 20.53 -6.34
N GLY A 712 7.60 20.59 -6.93
CA GLY A 712 6.62 21.64 -6.65
C GLY A 712 5.52 21.69 -7.68
N TYR A 713 4.89 22.86 -7.79
CA TYR A 713 3.72 23.07 -8.63
C TYR A 713 3.88 24.34 -9.47
N ILE A 714 3.44 24.25 -10.72
CA ILE A 714 3.14 25.41 -11.55
C ILE A 714 1.67 25.73 -11.28
N THR A 715 1.34 26.93 -10.82
CA THR A 715 -0.05 27.32 -10.49
C THR A 715 -0.64 28.17 -11.60
N ILE A 716 -1.84 27.80 -12.06
CA ILE A 716 -2.56 28.46 -13.14
C ILE A 716 -3.87 29.01 -12.57
N ASN A 717 -3.97 30.33 -12.45
CA ASN A 717 -5.14 31.01 -11.88
C ASN A 717 -5.87 31.80 -12.99
N GLY A 718 -7.12 31.45 -13.26
CA GLY A 718 -7.94 32.00 -14.34
C GLY A 718 -8.96 33.04 -13.91
N THR A 719 -9.39 33.87 -14.85
CA THR A 719 -10.56 34.77 -14.67
C THR A 719 -11.91 34.05 -14.78
N ASP A 720 -11.89 32.77 -15.13
CA ASP A 720 -13.01 31.80 -15.13
C ASP A 720 -13.11 31.03 -13.79
N GLU A 721 -12.52 31.56 -12.71
CA GLU A 721 -12.42 30.96 -11.37
C GLU A 721 -11.56 29.68 -11.30
N ALA A 722 -10.92 29.27 -12.40
CA ALA A 722 -9.99 28.14 -12.42
C ALA A 722 -8.79 28.38 -11.48
N SER A 723 -8.51 27.40 -10.62
CA SER A 723 -7.36 27.38 -9.71
C SER A 723 -6.65 26.04 -9.81
N LEU A 724 -5.76 25.91 -10.81
CA LEU A 724 -5.11 24.66 -11.15
C LEU A 724 -3.67 24.60 -10.63
N SER A 725 -3.17 23.39 -10.38
CA SER A 725 -1.76 23.13 -10.07
C SER A 725 -1.23 21.98 -10.92
N LEU A 726 -0.14 22.20 -11.66
CA LEU A 726 0.57 21.19 -12.44
C LEU A 726 1.83 20.77 -11.67
N PRO A 727 1.90 19.54 -11.15
CA PRO A 727 3.08 19.03 -10.44
C PRO A 727 4.31 18.96 -11.33
N TYR A 728 5.49 19.19 -10.76
CA TYR A 728 6.76 18.91 -11.41
C TYR A 728 7.78 18.32 -10.42
N GLN A 729 8.74 17.56 -10.94
CA GLN A 729 9.85 16.97 -10.17
C GLN A 729 11.16 16.95 -10.98
N GLY A 730 12.28 16.82 -10.28
CA GLY A 730 13.59 16.52 -10.84
C GLY A 730 14.58 16.10 -9.75
N LEU A 731 15.74 15.56 -10.15
CA LEU A 731 16.69 14.93 -9.23
C LEU A 731 18.12 15.47 -9.43
N THR A 732 18.73 15.97 -8.35
CA THR A 732 20.15 16.36 -8.34
C THR A 732 21.01 15.15 -8.00
N GLY A 733 21.84 14.72 -8.95
CA GLY A 733 22.52 13.42 -9.00
C GLY A 733 22.11 12.59 -10.22
N SER A 734 22.81 11.50 -10.50
CA SER A 734 22.50 10.53 -11.57
C SER A 734 22.10 9.19 -10.95
N LEU A 735 20.97 8.62 -11.35
CA LEU A 735 20.56 7.27 -10.92
C LEU A 735 21.47 6.18 -11.51
N HIS A 736 22.09 6.45 -12.65
CA HIS A 736 22.98 5.53 -13.37
C HIS A 736 24.39 5.43 -12.75
N GLU A 737 24.91 6.52 -12.18
CA GLU A 737 26.22 6.53 -11.50
C GLU A 737 26.15 6.09 -10.03
N HIS A 738 24.97 5.93 -9.43
CA HIS A 738 24.83 5.47 -8.05
C HIS A 738 24.94 3.94 -7.90
N VAL A 739 25.52 3.52 -6.78
CA VAL A 739 25.73 2.11 -6.46
C VAL A 739 24.40 1.47 -6.06
N VAL A 740 23.93 0.49 -6.83
CA VAL A 740 22.71 -0.28 -6.50
C VAL A 740 23.00 -1.41 -5.49
N LEU A 741 24.24 -1.93 -5.46
CA LEU A 741 24.66 -3.06 -4.63
C LEU A 741 26.08 -2.83 -4.09
N ALA A 742 26.23 -2.59 -2.78
CA ALA A 742 27.56 -2.50 -2.16
C ALA A 742 28.29 -3.85 -2.15
N SER A 743 29.62 -3.80 -2.26
CA SER A 743 30.48 -4.98 -2.46
C SER A 743 30.52 -6.01 -1.32
N ASN A 744 29.85 -5.70 -0.19
CA ASN A 744 29.71 -6.53 0.99
C ASN A 744 28.25 -6.93 1.28
N GLU A 745 27.26 -6.46 0.50
CA GLU A 745 25.83 -6.75 0.69
C GLU A 745 25.39 -8.07 0.06
N THR A 746 26.19 -9.11 0.30
CA THR A 746 25.84 -10.46 -0.11
C THR A 746 26.40 -11.43 0.93
N TRP A 747 25.51 -12.23 1.51
CA TRP A 747 25.88 -13.22 2.53
C TRP A 747 25.11 -14.52 2.35
N ILE A 748 25.48 -15.51 3.16
CA ILE A 748 24.73 -16.75 3.31
C ILE A 748 23.96 -16.68 4.62
N SER A 749 22.67 -16.98 4.58
CA SER A 749 21.81 -17.16 5.76
C SER A 749 21.15 -18.53 5.75
N GLU A 750 20.34 -18.84 6.76
CA GLU A 750 19.54 -20.06 6.80
C GLU A 750 18.17 -19.83 6.14
N SER A 751 17.69 -20.76 5.31
CA SER A 751 16.33 -20.70 4.72
C SER A 751 15.21 -20.62 5.76
N THR A 752 15.48 -21.05 6.99
CA THR A 752 14.57 -21.05 8.14
C THR A 752 14.59 -19.75 8.96
N ASP A 753 15.37 -18.72 8.58
CA ASP A 753 15.35 -17.41 9.23
C ASP A 753 14.04 -16.65 8.93
N ILE A 754 13.09 -16.69 9.87
CA ILE A 754 11.79 -16.01 9.78
C ILE A 754 11.82 -14.49 10.08
N PHE A 755 12.99 -13.85 10.00
CA PHE A 755 13.18 -12.44 10.36
C PHE A 755 13.20 -11.51 9.13
N THR A 756 12.97 -10.22 9.35
CA THR A 756 12.93 -9.19 8.28
C THR A 756 14.31 -8.90 7.66
N VAL A 757 15.39 -9.34 8.32
CA VAL A 757 16.73 -9.54 7.72
C VAL A 757 17.24 -10.91 8.19
N ALA A 758 17.60 -11.79 7.25
CA ALA A 758 18.11 -13.11 7.59
C ALA A 758 19.57 -13.06 8.06
N ARG A 759 19.94 -13.90 9.02
CA ARG A 759 21.18 -13.77 9.80
C ARG A 759 22.37 -14.34 9.02
N PRO A 760 23.52 -13.64 8.95
CA PRO A 760 24.73 -14.22 8.38
C PRO A 760 25.19 -15.46 9.16
N VAL A 761 25.30 -16.61 8.49
CA VAL A 761 25.99 -17.78 9.05
C VAL A 761 27.51 -17.55 9.04
N PRO A 762 28.28 -18.21 9.92
CA PRO A 762 29.74 -18.14 9.89
C PRO A 762 30.32 -18.54 8.53
N SER A 763 31.40 -17.90 8.11
CA SER A 763 32.15 -18.32 6.91
C SER A 763 32.61 -19.78 7.05
N ASN A 764 32.56 -20.54 5.96
CA ASN A 764 32.78 -21.97 5.87
C ASN A 764 31.73 -22.86 6.58
N THR A 765 30.56 -22.32 6.93
CA THR A 765 29.41 -23.14 7.36
C THR A 765 29.08 -24.21 6.32
N THR A 766 28.85 -25.44 6.80
CA THR A 766 28.58 -26.61 5.95
C THR A 766 27.12 -27.03 6.06
N PHE A 767 26.34 -26.73 5.03
CA PHE A 767 24.93 -27.12 4.93
C PHE A 767 24.80 -28.59 4.52
N THR A 768 23.87 -29.30 5.16
CA THR A 768 23.59 -30.72 4.89
C THR A 768 22.29 -30.83 4.12
N LEU A 769 22.37 -30.78 2.80
CA LEU A 769 21.23 -30.68 1.91
C LEU A 769 20.48 -32.02 1.77
N PRO A 770 19.15 -32.00 1.64
CA PRO A 770 18.37 -33.14 1.13
C PRO A 770 18.93 -33.67 -0.20
N LYS A 771 18.66 -34.93 -0.53
CA LYS A 771 19.07 -35.53 -1.80
C LYS A 771 18.65 -34.62 -2.98
N PRO A 772 19.48 -34.44 -4.03
CA PRO A 772 19.20 -33.55 -5.16
C PRO A 772 17.74 -33.59 -5.66
N GLY A 773 16.99 -32.53 -5.37
CA GLY A 773 15.56 -32.37 -5.69
C GLY A 773 14.60 -33.24 -4.89
N THR A 774 14.91 -33.48 -3.61
CA THR A 774 13.94 -33.94 -2.59
C THR A 774 13.81 -32.93 -1.44
N ALA A 775 14.23 -31.67 -1.66
CA ALA A 775 14.09 -30.60 -0.67
C ALA A 775 12.65 -30.11 -0.62
N GLY A 776 12.09 -30.02 0.59
CA GLY A 776 10.79 -29.43 0.89
C GLY A 776 10.92 -28.02 1.51
N PRO A 777 9.78 -27.36 1.78
CA PRO A 777 9.75 -25.97 2.26
C PRO A 777 10.32 -25.76 3.67
N ASN A 778 10.50 -26.85 4.45
CA ASN A 778 10.99 -26.81 5.82
C ASN A 778 12.47 -27.24 5.94
N ASP A 779 13.14 -27.56 4.83
CA ASP A 779 14.54 -28.01 4.86
C ASP A 779 15.51 -26.83 5.08
N LEU A 780 16.58 -27.09 5.83
CA LEU A 780 17.63 -26.12 6.10
C LEU A 780 18.60 -26.05 4.92
N LEU A 781 18.41 -25.01 4.09
CA LEU A 781 19.18 -24.71 2.89
C LEU A 781 20.03 -23.45 3.10
N PRO A 782 21.18 -23.32 2.42
CA PRO A 782 21.86 -22.05 2.28
C PRO A 782 20.97 -21.09 1.52
N GLN A 783 20.68 -19.94 2.12
CA GLN A 783 19.97 -18.85 1.47
C GLN A 783 20.98 -17.79 1.03
N LEU A 784 21.04 -17.54 -0.27
CA LEU A 784 21.74 -16.39 -0.81
C LEU A 784 20.96 -15.14 -0.41
N SER A 785 21.54 -14.31 0.44
CA SER A 785 20.97 -13.06 0.93
C SER A 785 21.66 -11.88 0.27
N VAL A 786 20.87 -10.92 -0.22
CA VAL A 786 21.34 -9.72 -0.93
C VAL A 786 20.58 -8.50 -0.40
N THR A 787 21.27 -7.40 -0.10
CA THR A 787 20.63 -6.09 0.11
C THR A 787 20.85 -5.22 -1.12
N LEU A 788 19.79 -4.68 -1.71
CA LEU A 788 19.91 -3.57 -2.65
C LEU A 788 19.80 -2.23 -1.92
N ALA A 789 20.67 -1.29 -2.30
CA ALA A 789 20.67 0.09 -1.80
C ALA A 789 19.72 0.98 -2.62
N LEU A 790 19.75 0.78 -3.94
CA LEU A 790 18.79 1.29 -4.93
C LEU A 790 18.33 0.12 -5.79
N GLY A 791 17.18 0.27 -6.45
CA GLY A 791 16.55 -0.83 -7.18
C GLY A 791 17.39 -1.26 -8.37
N SER A 792 17.36 -2.55 -8.71
CA SER A 792 18.03 -3.09 -9.90
C SER A 792 17.04 -3.70 -10.89
N PRO A 793 17.04 -3.27 -12.16
CA PRO A 793 16.22 -3.90 -13.19
C PRO A 793 16.64 -5.36 -13.47
N MET A 794 17.85 -5.78 -13.09
CA MET A 794 18.30 -7.17 -13.18
C MET A 794 19.41 -7.55 -12.19
N ILE A 795 19.20 -8.60 -11.40
CA ILE A 795 20.23 -9.27 -10.60
C ILE A 795 20.66 -10.60 -11.25
N ARG A 796 21.98 -10.81 -11.35
CA ARG A 796 22.64 -12.09 -11.69
C ARG A 796 23.43 -12.60 -10.49
N ALA A 797 23.42 -13.90 -10.23
CA ALA A 797 24.29 -14.53 -9.23
C ALA A 797 25.03 -15.72 -9.87
N ASP A 798 26.37 -15.71 -9.88
CA ASP A 798 27.20 -16.81 -10.37
C ASP A 798 27.77 -17.64 -9.21
N ILE A 799 27.69 -18.97 -9.31
CA ILE A 799 28.21 -19.91 -8.30
C ILE A 799 29.66 -20.26 -8.65
N ILE A 800 30.57 -19.98 -7.73
CA ILE A 800 32.02 -20.10 -7.94
C ILE A 800 32.55 -21.28 -7.12
N PRO A 801 33.03 -22.38 -7.74
CA PRO A 801 33.65 -23.48 -7.02
C PRO A 801 35.03 -23.08 -6.48
N LEU A 802 35.29 -23.40 -5.20
CA LEU A 802 36.54 -23.09 -4.51
C LEU A 802 37.40 -24.34 -4.27
N SER A 803 36.78 -25.52 -4.24
CA SER A 803 37.48 -26.82 -4.16
C SER A 803 37.70 -27.43 -5.55
N PRO A 804 38.89 -27.96 -5.87
CA PRO A 804 39.13 -28.70 -7.11
C PRO A 804 38.55 -30.13 -7.04
N ASP A 805 37.26 -30.29 -7.35
CA ASP A 805 36.67 -31.58 -7.74
C ASP A 805 36.71 -31.70 -9.28
N PRO A 806 37.31 -32.75 -9.87
CA PRO A 806 37.26 -33.01 -11.32
C PRO A 806 35.84 -33.02 -11.92
N LYS A 807 34.79 -33.28 -11.13
CA LYS A 807 33.40 -33.17 -11.58
C LYS A 807 33.01 -31.73 -11.94
N ASN A 808 33.55 -30.74 -11.21
CA ASN A 808 33.29 -29.33 -11.49
C ASN A 808 33.91 -28.89 -12.82
N GLU A 809 34.99 -29.52 -13.30
CA GLU A 809 35.62 -29.13 -14.57
C GLU A 809 34.68 -29.28 -15.77
N THR A 810 33.73 -30.22 -15.73
CA THR A 810 32.73 -30.41 -16.79
C THR A 810 31.53 -29.44 -16.72
N LEU A 811 31.29 -28.81 -15.57
CA LEU A 811 30.24 -27.80 -15.37
C LEU A 811 30.78 -26.36 -15.46
N THR A 812 32.08 -26.18 -15.24
CA THR A 812 32.71 -24.86 -15.12
C THR A 812 32.90 -24.21 -16.49
N HIS A 813 32.31 -23.03 -16.67
CA HIS A 813 32.56 -22.13 -17.79
C HIS A 813 33.04 -20.76 -17.29
N GLU A 814 33.48 -19.89 -18.19
CA GLU A 814 33.91 -18.53 -17.83
C GLU A 814 32.83 -17.50 -18.17
N PHE A 815 32.45 -16.68 -17.18
CA PHE A 815 31.61 -15.51 -17.38
C PHE A 815 32.32 -14.26 -16.84
N TRP A 816 32.62 -13.31 -17.73
CA TRP A 816 33.27 -12.03 -17.42
C TRP A 816 34.58 -12.13 -16.60
N GLY A 817 35.40 -13.15 -16.85
CA GLY A 817 36.66 -13.39 -16.14
C GLY A 817 36.51 -14.18 -14.83
N VAL A 818 35.32 -14.72 -14.54
CA VAL A 818 35.08 -15.57 -13.37
C VAL A 818 34.70 -16.98 -13.83
N LYS A 819 35.35 -18.00 -13.26
CA LYS A 819 35.00 -19.41 -13.49
C LYS A 819 33.80 -19.79 -12.62
N THR A 820 32.70 -20.20 -13.25
CA THR A 820 31.43 -20.50 -12.59
C THR A 820 30.83 -21.80 -13.10
N ILE A 821 30.08 -22.51 -12.24
CA ILE A 821 29.26 -23.67 -12.64
C ILE A 821 27.84 -23.28 -13.11
N GLY A 822 27.55 -21.98 -13.20
CA GLY A 822 26.23 -21.44 -13.52
C GLY A 822 25.64 -20.61 -12.37
N GLN A 823 24.37 -20.27 -12.51
CA GLN A 823 23.61 -19.47 -11.55
C GLN A 823 22.72 -20.38 -10.67
N PRO A 824 22.17 -19.90 -9.54
CA PRO A 824 21.08 -20.61 -8.85
C PRO A 824 19.88 -20.75 -9.78
N HIS A 825 19.04 -21.77 -9.55
CA HIS A 825 17.76 -21.88 -10.23
C HIS A 825 16.94 -20.58 -10.08
N GLY A 826 16.33 -20.13 -11.18
CA GLY A 826 15.51 -18.93 -11.23
C GLY A 826 16.26 -17.64 -11.61
N PHE A 827 17.59 -17.60 -11.61
CA PHE A 827 18.34 -16.41 -12.04
C PHE A 827 18.49 -16.31 -13.58
N PRO A 828 18.61 -15.10 -14.15
CA PRO A 828 18.57 -13.79 -13.46
C PRO A 828 17.16 -13.43 -12.96
N VAL A 829 17.11 -12.57 -11.95
CA VAL A 829 15.87 -11.98 -11.41
C VAL A 829 15.73 -10.57 -11.95
N LEU A 830 14.52 -10.17 -12.37
CA LEU A 830 14.23 -8.86 -12.96
C LEU A 830 13.44 -7.98 -11.99
N TRP A 831 13.50 -6.67 -12.18
CA TRP A 831 12.67 -5.66 -11.48
C TRP A 831 12.72 -5.78 -9.95
N VAL A 832 13.92 -5.90 -9.37
CA VAL A 832 14.11 -6.20 -7.95
C VAL A 832 14.14 -4.92 -7.11
N PRO A 833 13.20 -4.72 -6.17
CA PRO A 833 13.10 -3.49 -5.38
C PRO A 833 14.29 -3.30 -4.42
N ARG A 834 14.43 -2.06 -3.94
CA ARG A 834 15.57 -1.55 -3.15
C ARG A 834 15.59 -2.00 -1.68
N GLU A 835 15.72 -3.30 -1.45
CA GLU A 835 15.65 -3.89 -0.12
C GLU A 835 16.36 -5.26 0.01
N TYR A 836 16.08 -5.96 1.11
CA TYR A 836 16.55 -7.32 1.37
C TYR A 836 15.82 -8.35 0.49
N SER A 837 16.57 -9.10 -0.31
CA SER A 837 16.10 -10.28 -1.05
C SER A 837 16.80 -11.55 -0.57
N GLY A 838 16.02 -12.61 -0.32
CA GLY A 838 16.50 -13.92 0.10
C GLY A 838 16.17 -15.01 -0.92
N PHE A 839 17.18 -15.78 -1.34
CA PHE A 839 17.07 -16.83 -2.35
C PHE A 839 17.59 -18.17 -1.78
N PRO A 840 16.73 -19.02 -1.19
CA PRO A 840 17.08 -20.37 -0.77
C PRO A 840 17.60 -21.24 -1.93
N TRP A 841 18.64 -22.06 -1.68
CA TRP A 841 19.30 -22.86 -2.72
C TRP A 841 19.52 -24.32 -2.28
N ASP A 842 18.85 -25.26 -2.95
CA ASP A 842 18.99 -26.72 -2.72
C ASP A 842 20.17 -27.35 -3.48
N GLY A 843 21.02 -26.54 -4.11
CA GLY A 843 22.06 -26.96 -5.03
C GLY A 843 21.66 -26.96 -6.50
N LEU A 844 20.38 -26.74 -6.86
CA LEU A 844 19.92 -26.72 -8.25
C LEU A 844 20.49 -25.51 -9.02
N LEU A 845 21.11 -25.79 -10.15
CA LEU A 845 21.69 -24.81 -11.05
C LEU A 845 20.67 -24.34 -12.10
N ASP A 846 20.94 -23.19 -12.69
CA ASP A 846 20.24 -22.67 -13.85
C ASP A 846 20.46 -23.51 -15.13
N SER A 847 21.38 -24.47 -15.10
CA SER A 847 21.55 -25.53 -16.11
C SER A 847 20.70 -26.78 -15.83
N GLY A 848 19.90 -26.82 -14.76
CA GLY A 848 19.10 -27.97 -14.35
C GLY A 848 19.88 -29.11 -13.67
N ASN A 849 21.20 -29.05 -13.72
CA ASN A 849 22.10 -29.91 -12.95
C ASN A 849 22.14 -29.48 -11.48
N TYR A 850 22.68 -30.33 -10.60
CA TYR A 850 22.96 -29.96 -9.22
C TYR A 850 24.46 -29.70 -9.03
N ALA A 851 24.80 -28.68 -8.24
CA ALA A 851 26.16 -28.46 -7.78
C ALA A 851 26.66 -29.70 -6.99
N PRO A 852 27.86 -30.23 -7.30
CA PRO A 852 28.48 -31.29 -6.50
C PRO A 852 28.70 -30.87 -5.04
N ALA A 853 28.84 -31.84 -4.13
CA ALA A 853 29.27 -31.55 -2.76
C ALA A 853 30.68 -30.92 -2.77
N GLY A 854 30.85 -29.80 -2.07
CA GLY A 854 32.08 -29.00 -2.11
C GLY A 854 31.91 -27.60 -1.51
N THR A 855 32.97 -26.79 -1.59
CA THR A 855 33.00 -25.40 -1.10
C THR A 855 32.80 -24.41 -2.25
N TYR A 856 31.94 -23.41 -2.02
CA TYR A 856 31.46 -22.45 -3.00
C TYR A 856 31.38 -21.03 -2.41
N LYS A 857 31.22 -20.05 -3.29
CA LYS A 857 30.67 -18.73 -2.98
C LYS A 857 29.85 -18.19 -4.15
N PHE A 858 28.97 -17.23 -3.91
CA PHE A 858 28.27 -16.50 -4.96
C PHE A 858 29.02 -15.21 -5.31
N VAL A 859 29.07 -14.89 -6.61
CA VAL A 859 29.38 -13.53 -7.11
C VAL A 859 28.08 -12.96 -7.65
N VAL A 860 27.49 -12.06 -6.88
CA VAL A 860 26.25 -11.36 -7.23
C VAL A 860 26.60 -10.08 -7.99
N ARG A 861 25.81 -9.77 -9.02
CA ARG A 861 25.88 -8.54 -9.78
C ARG A 861 24.48 -7.96 -9.91
N ALA A 862 24.33 -6.68 -9.62
CA ALA A 862 23.11 -5.93 -9.86
C ALA A 862 23.38 -4.89 -10.95
N LEU A 863 22.54 -4.88 -11.99
CA LEU A 863 22.59 -3.88 -13.05
C LEU A 863 22.17 -2.53 -12.47
N ARG A 864 22.91 -1.46 -12.77
CA ARG A 864 22.52 -0.11 -12.34
C ARG A 864 21.25 0.36 -13.05
N ILE A 865 20.58 1.34 -12.47
CA ILE A 865 19.44 2.02 -13.10
C ILE A 865 19.92 2.60 -14.44
N ASN A 866 19.12 2.44 -15.50
CA ASN A 866 19.42 2.83 -16.88
C ASN A 866 20.68 2.19 -17.54
N GLY A 867 21.36 1.22 -16.91
CA GLY A 867 22.55 0.56 -17.46
C GLY A 867 22.27 -0.46 -18.59
N ASP A 868 23.24 -0.67 -19.49
CA ASP A 868 23.19 -1.74 -20.50
C ASP A 868 23.74 -3.05 -19.93
N ALA A 869 22.85 -4.03 -19.77
CA ALA A 869 23.14 -5.39 -19.32
C ALA A 869 24.32 -6.09 -20.03
N LYS A 870 24.75 -5.63 -21.21
CA LYS A 870 25.86 -6.18 -22.00
C LYS A 870 27.24 -5.68 -21.57
N LYS A 871 27.33 -4.51 -20.92
CA LYS A 871 28.58 -3.95 -20.40
C LYS A 871 28.85 -4.54 -19.02
N LYS A 872 30.12 -4.73 -18.65
CA LYS A 872 30.51 -5.31 -17.34
C LYS A 872 30.58 -4.23 -16.26
N GLU A 873 30.97 -3.04 -16.68
CA GLU A 873 31.24 -1.83 -15.90
C GLU A 873 29.99 -1.16 -15.32
N GLU A 874 28.81 -1.43 -15.91
CA GLU A 874 27.51 -0.88 -15.47
C GLU A 874 26.77 -1.82 -14.49
N TRP A 875 27.50 -2.77 -13.89
CA TRP A 875 27.02 -3.66 -12.84
C TRP A 875 27.84 -3.51 -11.57
N ASP A 876 27.19 -3.25 -10.45
CA ASP A 876 27.84 -3.33 -9.15
C ASP A 876 27.92 -4.79 -8.69
N VAL A 877 29.02 -5.14 -8.01
CA VAL A 877 29.41 -6.52 -7.76
C VAL A 877 29.67 -6.75 -6.27
N SER A 878 28.98 -7.75 -5.71
CA SER A 878 29.16 -8.23 -4.35
C SER A 878 29.49 -9.72 -4.34
N THR A 879 30.05 -10.23 -3.25
CA THR A 879 30.53 -11.62 -3.17
C THR A 879 30.25 -12.21 -1.79
N SER A 880 29.60 -13.36 -1.74
CA SER A 880 29.30 -14.03 -0.47
C SER A 880 30.58 -14.48 0.24
N PRO A 881 30.55 -14.65 1.58
CA PRO A 881 31.47 -15.53 2.26
C PRO A 881 31.46 -16.93 1.65
N ASP A 882 32.58 -17.63 1.78
CA ASP A 882 32.69 -19.03 1.39
C ASP A 882 31.78 -19.90 2.27
N PHE A 883 31.13 -20.90 1.69
CA PHE A 883 30.29 -21.89 2.37
C PHE A 883 30.45 -23.26 1.72
N SER A 884 30.06 -24.33 2.42
CA SER A 884 30.13 -25.69 1.86
C SER A 884 28.76 -26.36 1.84
N ILE A 885 28.53 -27.21 0.83
CA ILE A 885 27.36 -28.08 0.75
C ILE A 885 27.79 -29.54 0.72
N LYS A 886 27.04 -30.39 1.42
CA LYS A 886 27.11 -31.85 1.32
C LYS A 886 25.69 -32.41 1.27
N TYR A 887 25.48 -33.50 0.54
CA TYR A 887 24.18 -34.16 0.47
C TYR A 887 24.06 -35.26 1.52
N ILE A 888 22.84 -35.49 2.02
CA ILE A 888 22.53 -36.67 2.84
C ILE A 888 22.89 -37.95 2.05
N PRO A 889 23.66 -38.89 2.62
CA PRO A 889 24.02 -40.13 1.94
C PRO A 889 22.80 -40.97 1.54
N VAL A 890 22.93 -41.70 0.42
CA VAL A 890 21.96 -42.75 0.08
C VAL A 890 22.28 -43.98 0.94
N GLY A 891 21.29 -44.43 1.71
CA GLY A 891 21.31 -45.71 2.43
C GLY A 891 20.76 -46.87 1.60
#